data_AF-A0A3B3XXB8-F1
#
_entry.id   AF-A0A3B3XXB8-F1
#
_cell.length_a   1.000
_cell.length_b   1.000
_cell.length_c   1.000
_cell.angle_alpha   90.00
_cell.angle_beta   90.00
_cell.angle_gamma   90.00
#
_symmetry.space_group_name_H-M   'P 1'
#
loop_
_entity.id
_entity.type
_entity.pdbx_description
1 polymer ?
#
loop_
_entity_poly.entity_id
_entity_poly.type
_entity_poly.pdbx_seq_one_letter_code
_entity_poly.pdbx_strand_id
1 'polypeptide(L)'
;MKAKKKKRQDDFQKVKLKVGKKKPRADNATNTNFRTRGICLPDQLKRDTSGPTTHRQLGITELLSQLHHYSANVKHSALLGLKELLSLSPSLLEQHLSRLLSEVAAVLADKDGNVRVAATRVLRFIAQSVPAERVAPFFPLLSAHLTCAMTHIEPGIQEDAMNVLDIFLEHYPSLLSSRPVVLLTNFLELISHRQHSGGARKAQDARGRTWTLSVHPDRRVTSQQWRLSVLLRLGNFLQAVVEERPTEEGDLSVRTDGVFSSSGMGRVTPLNLNFEELTYKKIDVKVYENSGATPTPHSTFKLRPEMDPGGVGSKDLDSAETVQSFAGTLVPLLLEVWVEACAGDCSWNSSEGAHLLTPEATSVMFQVLSILQLLRKLPTRRENKDALDAWFRKEYLEDFKQHFMKNFPYGLRDTPKHKKKVDLKRSKQTAAVPSATVEPLALNITLCQVMVSLSQKQGLGQEADGHWLSPLRAFVRDTLGNGVKLSYRQLHMLLRTVWKMVLTQQSRAVTEELLAAVYIYYKQKNLPLQTRSLLLSFYSKLYLQEQEHTHIARSKVLCRWLASLPVQLSQLGHRNPALSAQLIVSIHAAASRGNKELLNSLQTYACRLYDPQDGVVVLLPAESQQRMVQLLYFLPKMPQPLLANLSGCCTTGRISVNLAASLIRLLHFRSSLSSWSVGSQEAALQDVDYISFLFSTLAGFSSEHLAALQDDETALLPSSLSPLCLYQTPLEHFTHHWDVVEEVCRSLETIGSKSQCFDILQNGIFRYLMKLEVVPDSMAAGLLRAVSRLLDLSILPAEQVLRFLSQCCLSLLVLLVFMQQHTPAETNHKRCFLGGAGDDRIGFLSCISFLESRVARLGNTQVQ
;
A
#
# COMPACT_ATOMS: atom_id res chain seq x y z
N MET A 1 103.34 -70.61 -23.99
CA MET A 1 102.81 -70.29 -25.34
C MET A 1 102.79 -71.55 -26.21
N LYS A 2 101.61 -72.02 -26.65
CA LYS A 2 101.37 -72.76 -27.91
C LYS A 2 99.90 -72.53 -28.29
N ALA A 3 99.67 -71.92 -29.46
CA ALA A 3 98.36 -71.46 -29.92
C ALA A 3 97.40 -72.62 -30.23
N LYS A 4 96.16 -72.56 -29.74
CA LYS A 4 95.07 -73.50 -30.12
C LYS A 4 94.45 -73.07 -31.45
N LYS A 5 94.59 -73.93 -32.47
CA LYS A 5 93.91 -73.81 -33.77
C LYS A 5 92.38 -73.71 -33.57
N LYS A 6 91.77 -72.71 -34.18
CA LYS A 6 90.32 -72.47 -34.22
C LYS A 6 89.64 -73.63 -34.97
N LYS A 7 88.78 -74.40 -34.30
CA LYS A 7 87.93 -75.42 -34.94
C LYS A 7 87.01 -74.72 -35.95
N ARG A 8 86.91 -75.25 -37.19
CA ARG A 8 85.89 -74.83 -38.16
C ARG A 8 84.50 -75.00 -37.52
N GLN A 9 83.68 -73.96 -37.56
CA GLN A 9 82.26 -74.03 -37.23
C GLN A 9 81.56 -74.65 -38.45
N ASP A 10 80.90 -75.79 -38.25
CA ASP A 10 80.05 -76.36 -39.30
C ASP A 10 78.79 -75.49 -39.45
N ASP A 11 78.42 -75.17 -40.70
CA ASP A 11 77.31 -74.26 -41.03
C ASP A 11 75.93 -74.79 -40.60
N PHE A 12 75.80 -76.09 -40.36
CA PHE A 12 74.57 -76.73 -39.91
C PHE A 12 74.78 -77.52 -38.62
N GLN A 13 74.35 -76.96 -37.50
CA GLN A 13 74.33 -77.65 -36.20
C GLN A 13 72.95 -78.22 -35.90
N LYS A 14 72.76 -79.51 -36.13
CA LYS A 14 71.54 -80.22 -35.68
C LYS A 14 71.51 -80.24 -34.15
N VAL A 15 70.51 -79.58 -33.56
CA VAL A 15 70.28 -79.60 -32.11
C VAL A 15 69.98 -81.03 -31.65
N LYS A 16 70.72 -81.53 -30.65
CA LYS A 16 70.52 -82.89 -30.10
C LYS A 16 69.07 -83.07 -29.61
N LEU A 17 68.43 -84.15 -30.05
CA LEU A 17 67.09 -84.56 -29.61
C LEU A 17 67.07 -84.76 -28.09
N LYS A 18 66.34 -83.89 -27.39
CA LYS A 18 66.04 -84.05 -25.96
C LYS A 18 64.66 -84.69 -25.82
N VAL A 19 64.63 -85.91 -25.31
CA VAL A 19 63.39 -86.70 -25.09
C VAL A 19 62.44 -85.92 -24.19
N GLY A 20 61.14 -85.85 -24.55
CA GLY A 20 60.09 -85.15 -23.80
C GLY A 20 59.79 -83.71 -24.25
N LYS A 21 60.58 -83.10 -25.16
CA LYS A 21 60.27 -81.79 -25.76
C LYS A 21 59.69 -81.96 -27.17
N LYS A 22 58.67 -81.15 -27.53
CA LYS A 22 58.08 -81.18 -28.88
C LYS A 22 59.18 -80.98 -29.93
N LYS A 23 59.13 -81.82 -30.98
CA LYS A 23 60.10 -81.79 -32.08
C LYS A 23 60.23 -80.34 -32.60
N PRO A 24 61.46 -79.77 -32.65
CA PRO A 24 61.67 -78.45 -33.23
C PRO A 24 61.14 -78.43 -34.67
N ARG A 25 60.53 -77.32 -35.07
CA ARG A 25 60.12 -77.13 -36.46
C ARG A 25 61.37 -77.19 -37.33
N ALA A 26 61.23 -77.70 -38.56
CA ALA A 26 62.37 -77.79 -39.48
C ALA A 26 62.97 -76.40 -39.72
N ASP A 27 64.29 -76.32 -39.92
CA ASP A 27 64.99 -75.03 -40.03
C ASP A 27 64.50 -74.16 -41.21
N ASN A 28 63.84 -74.77 -42.19
CA ASN A 28 63.19 -74.09 -43.32
C ASN A 28 61.73 -73.65 -43.06
N ALA A 29 61.21 -73.82 -41.84
CA ALA A 29 59.82 -73.48 -41.53
C ALA A 29 59.65 -71.98 -41.25
N THR A 30 59.07 -71.25 -42.20
CA THR A 30 58.71 -69.83 -42.02
C THR A 30 57.61 -69.69 -40.96
N ASN A 31 57.86 -68.88 -39.94
CA ASN A 31 56.87 -68.60 -38.90
C ASN A 31 55.90 -67.50 -39.37
N THR A 32 54.66 -67.86 -39.67
CA THR A 32 53.60 -66.94 -40.11
C THR A 32 52.85 -66.25 -38.97
N ASN A 33 53.24 -66.47 -37.71
CA ASN A 33 52.66 -65.76 -36.56
C ASN A 33 53.22 -64.34 -36.46
N PHE A 34 52.58 -63.39 -37.13
CA PHE A 34 52.76 -61.97 -36.83
C PHE A 34 51.53 -61.43 -36.10
N ARG A 35 51.74 -60.43 -35.23
CA ARG A 35 50.68 -59.69 -34.56
C ARG A 35 50.86 -58.21 -34.85
N THR A 36 49.83 -57.60 -35.41
CA THR A 36 49.73 -56.15 -35.61
C THR A 36 48.85 -55.55 -34.52
N ARG A 37 49.28 -54.41 -33.95
CA ARG A 37 48.49 -53.58 -33.04
C ARG A 37 48.25 -52.23 -33.72
N GLY A 38 47.01 -51.75 -33.72
CA GLY A 38 46.67 -50.42 -34.23
C GLY A 38 47.26 -49.32 -33.35
N ILE A 39 47.79 -48.26 -33.96
CA ILE A 39 48.20 -47.05 -33.26
C ILE A 39 46.94 -46.22 -32.99
N CYS A 40 46.56 -46.09 -31.72
CA CYS A 40 45.44 -45.22 -31.33
C CYS A 40 45.98 -43.82 -31.04
N LEU A 41 45.82 -42.90 -31.99
CA LEU A 41 46.12 -41.50 -31.75
C LEU A 41 45.02 -40.91 -30.86
N PRO A 42 45.35 -40.14 -29.80
CA PRO A 42 44.34 -39.39 -29.07
C PRO A 42 43.67 -38.42 -30.04
N ASP A 43 42.33 -38.29 -29.96
CA ASP A 43 41.50 -37.40 -30.78
C ASP A 43 41.85 -35.92 -30.50
N GLN A 44 43.02 -35.45 -30.93
CA GLN A 44 43.52 -34.11 -30.66
C GLN A 44 43.00 -33.07 -31.67
N LEU A 45 42.26 -33.49 -32.71
CA LEU A 45 41.88 -32.63 -33.85
C LEU A 45 40.47 -32.88 -34.43
N LYS A 46 39.57 -33.56 -33.73
CA LYS A 46 38.15 -33.56 -34.14
C LYS A 46 37.51 -32.26 -33.69
N ARG A 47 37.42 -31.28 -34.59
CA ARG A 47 36.63 -30.06 -34.37
C ARG A 47 35.16 -30.44 -34.51
N ASP A 48 34.44 -30.47 -33.40
CA ASP A 48 33.00 -30.60 -33.41
C ASP A 48 32.42 -29.34 -34.07
N THR A 49 31.98 -29.45 -35.32
CA THR A 49 31.45 -28.31 -36.09
C THR A 49 29.96 -28.07 -35.81
N SER A 50 29.35 -28.93 -35.00
CA SER A 50 27.93 -28.89 -34.65
C SER A 50 27.71 -28.12 -33.35
N GLY A 51 27.82 -26.80 -33.41
CA GLY A 51 27.40 -25.96 -32.29
C GLY A 51 27.84 -24.50 -32.41
N PRO A 52 27.19 -23.57 -31.70
CA PRO A 52 27.64 -22.19 -31.58
C PRO A 52 29.03 -22.12 -30.93
N THR A 53 29.93 -21.34 -31.53
CA THR A 53 31.30 -21.13 -31.05
C THR A 53 31.61 -19.64 -30.94
N THR A 54 32.58 -19.30 -30.08
CA THR A 54 33.15 -17.94 -30.01
C THR A 54 33.90 -17.54 -31.29
N HIS A 55 34.30 -16.26 -31.41
CA HIS A 55 35.22 -15.80 -32.47
C HIS A 55 36.53 -16.61 -32.53
N ARG A 56 36.96 -17.21 -31.41
CA ARG A 56 38.15 -18.08 -31.34
C ARG A 56 37.84 -19.55 -31.66
N GLN A 57 36.65 -19.84 -32.17
CA GLN A 57 36.16 -21.16 -32.52
C GLN A 57 36.12 -22.15 -31.34
N LEU A 58 35.92 -21.65 -30.11
CA LEU A 58 35.78 -22.48 -28.92
C LEU A 58 34.31 -22.68 -28.55
N GLY A 59 33.94 -23.92 -28.25
CA GLY A 59 32.62 -24.30 -27.76
C GLY A 59 32.46 -24.17 -26.24
N ILE A 60 31.23 -24.28 -25.73
CA ILE A 60 30.94 -24.08 -24.29
C ILE A 60 31.65 -25.10 -23.40
N THR A 61 31.75 -26.37 -23.82
CA THR A 61 32.41 -27.44 -23.07
C THR A 61 33.92 -27.22 -22.94
N GLU A 62 34.56 -26.76 -24.02
CA GLU A 62 35.98 -26.40 -24.04
C GLU A 62 36.26 -25.20 -23.13
N LEU A 63 35.44 -24.15 -23.22
CA LEU A 63 35.57 -22.95 -22.38
C LEU A 63 35.41 -23.29 -20.89
N LEU A 64 34.44 -24.14 -20.53
CA LEU A 64 34.27 -24.59 -19.14
C LEU A 64 35.47 -25.42 -18.66
N SER A 65 36.04 -26.27 -19.50
CA SER A 65 37.26 -27.03 -19.15
C SER A 65 38.47 -26.12 -18.91
N GLN A 66 38.58 -25.01 -19.64
CA GLN A 66 39.67 -24.05 -19.51
C GLN A 66 39.64 -23.27 -18.18
N LEU A 67 38.52 -23.26 -17.46
CA LEU A 67 38.44 -22.63 -16.12
C LEU A 67 39.28 -23.35 -15.06
N HIS A 68 39.59 -24.63 -15.28
CA HIS A 68 40.47 -25.43 -14.41
C HIS A 68 41.96 -25.30 -14.75
N HIS A 69 42.30 -24.59 -15.83
CA HIS A 69 43.66 -24.50 -16.30
C HIS A 69 44.53 -23.68 -15.35
N TYR A 70 45.76 -24.11 -15.05
CA TYR A 70 46.64 -23.42 -14.09
C TYR A 70 46.98 -21.96 -14.47
N SER A 71 46.96 -21.61 -15.76
CA SER A 71 47.23 -20.26 -16.25
C SER A 71 46.02 -19.32 -16.13
N ALA A 72 46.19 -18.25 -15.35
CA ALA A 72 45.17 -17.20 -15.16
C ALA A 72 44.72 -16.54 -16.49
N ASN A 73 45.64 -16.34 -17.44
CA ASN A 73 45.31 -15.75 -18.75
C ASN A 73 44.36 -16.63 -19.57
N VAL A 74 44.51 -17.97 -19.44
CA VAL A 74 43.63 -18.94 -20.11
C VAL A 74 42.25 -18.89 -19.47
N LYS A 75 42.16 -18.97 -18.13
CA LYS A 75 40.89 -18.84 -17.40
C LYS A 75 40.16 -17.53 -17.72
N HIS A 76 40.87 -16.40 -17.67
CA HIS A 76 40.32 -15.09 -17.97
C HIS A 76 39.77 -15.02 -19.41
N SER A 77 40.54 -15.52 -20.39
CA SER A 77 40.09 -15.59 -21.78
C SER A 77 38.86 -16.48 -21.94
N ALA A 78 38.81 -17.61 -21.23
CA ALA A 78 37.67 -18.51 -21.23
C ALA A 78 36.41 -17.86 -20.65
N LEU A 79 36.51 -17.09 -19.56
CA LEU A 79 35.39 -16.34 -18.98
C LEU A 79 34.85 -15.25 -19.92
N LEU A 80 35.74 -14.54 -20.64
CA LEU A 80 35.31 -13.59 -21.67
C LEU A 80 34.61 -14.31 -22.83
N GLY A 81 35.16 -15.45 -23.27
CA GLY A 81 34.55 -16.30 -24.29
C GLY A 81 33.19 -16.85 -23.87
N LEU A 82 33.01 -17.25 -22.60
CA LEU A 82 31.71 -17.67 -22.07
C LEU A 82 30.69 -16.53 -22.14
N LYS A 83 31.07 -15.33 -21.74
CA LYS A 83 30.17 -14.17 -21.83
C LYS A 83 29.76 -13.86 -23.27
N GLU A 84 30.73 -13.88 -24.19
CA GLU A 84 30.49 -13.71 -25.63
C GLU A 84 29.51 -14.77 -26.15
N LEU A 85 29.81 -16.05 -25.88
CA LEU A 85 29.03 -17.17 -26.38
C LEU A 85 27.59 -17.18 -25.84
N LEU A 86 27.40 -16.91 -24.55
CA LEU A 86 26.07 -16.86 -23.95
C LEU A 86 25.25 -15.65 -24.44
N SER A 87 25.91 -14.55 -24.83
CA SER A 87 25.24 -13.41 -25.45
C SER A 87 24.79 -13.71 -26.89
N LEU A 88 25.58 -14.49 -27.63
CA LEU A 88 25.28 -14.89 -29.01
C LEU A 88 24.26 -16.03 -29.09
N SER A 89 24.22 -16.92 -28.09
CA SER A 89 23.35 -18.09 -28.09
C SER A 89 22.74 -18.33 -26.70
N PRO A 90 21.69 -17.59 -26.33
CA PRO A 90 21.05 -17.69 -25.02
C PRO A 90 20.51 -19.09 -24.68
N SER A 91 20.14 -19.89 -25.68
CA SER A 91 19.67 -21.28 -25.49
C SER A 91 20.70 -22.18 -24.80
N LEU A 92 21.99 -21.90 -24.93
CA LEU A 92 23.06 -22.63 -24.23
C LEU A 92 23.01 -22.43 -22.72
N LEU A 93 22.52 -21.27 -22.27
CA LEU A 93 22.39 -20.97 -20.85
C LEU A 93 21.43 -21.96 -20.18
N GLU A 94 20.29 -22.21 -20.81
CA GLU A 94 19.29 -23.15 -20.31
C GLU A 94 19.80 -24.60 -20.33
N GLN A 95 20.52 -24.98 -21.39
CA GLN A 95 21.05 -26.34 -21.57
C GLN A 95 22.18 -26.68 -20.57
N HIS A 96 22.99 -25.69 -20.19
CA HIS A 96 24.20 -25.89 -19.39
C HIS A 96 24.19 -25.18 -18.03
N LEU A 97 23.04 -24.68 -17.56
CA LEU A 97 22.92 -23.84 -16.35
C LEU A 97 23.63 -24.42 -15.13
N SER A 98 23.39 -25.70 -14.81
CA SER A 98 23.99 -26.37 -13.65
C SER A 98 25.52 -26.32 -13.69
N ARG A 99 26.10 -26.64 -14.85
CA ARG A 99 27.55 -26.66 -15.04
C ARG A 99 28.12 -25.25 -15.06
N LEU A 100 27.45 -24.30 -15.72
CA LEU A 100 27.84 -22.89 -15.73
C LEU A 100 27.92 -22.31 -14.32
N LEU A 101 26.88 -22.51 -13.51
CA LEU A 101 26.85 -22.02 -12.13
C LEU A 101 27.94 -22.65 -11.28
N SER A 102 28.14 -23.97 -11.38
CA SER A 102 29.18 -24.67 -10.61
C SER A 102 30.60 -24.22 -10.98
N GLU A 103 30.90 -24.12 -12.27
CA GLU A 103 32.26 -23.81 -12.74
C GLU A 103 32.61 -22.33 -12.56
N VAL A 104 31.65 -21.42 -12.77
CA VAL A 104 31.85 -19.99 -12.51
C VAL A 104 31.99 -19.73 -11.00
N ALA A 105 31.21 -20.42 -10.15
CA ALA A 105 31.31 -20.28 -8.70
C ALA A 105 32.69 -20.70 -8.15
N ALA A 106 33.29 -21.76 -8.70
CA ALA A 106 34.60 -22.26 -8.30
C ALA A 106 35.74 -21.23 -8.51
N VAL A 107 35.62 -20.36 -9.53
CA VAL A 107 36.64 -19.33 -9.83
C VAL A 107 36.36 -17.96 -9.20
N LEU A 108 35.30 -17.82 -8.40
CA LEU A 108 35.02 -16.57 -7.65
C LEU A 108 36.08 -16.27 -6.59
N ALA A 109 36.75 -17.30 -6.07
CA ALA A 109 37.86 -17.18 -5.11
C ALA A 109 39.23 -17.48 -5.76
N ASP A 110 39.38 -17.29 -7.08
CA ASP A 110 40.66 -17.52 -7.76
C ASP A 110 41.75 -16.59 -7.22
N LYS A 111 43.01 -17.03 -7.29
CA LYS A 111 44.17 -16.27 -6.82
C LYS A 111 44.37 -14.99 -7.63
N ASP A 112 44.05 -15.02 -8.94
CA ASP A 112 44.21 -13.87 -9.82
C ASP A 112 42.98 -12.95 -9.80
N GLY A 113 43.19 -11.66 -9.54
CA GLY A 113 42.10 -10.68 -9.45
C GLY A 113 41.37 -10.44 -10.78
N ASN A 114 42.04 -10.55 -11.93
CA ASN A 114 41.37 -10.35 -13.22
C ASN A 114 40.42 -11.52 -13.52
N VAL A 115 40.81 -12.75 -13.15
CA VAL A 115 39.95 -13.93 -13.26
C VAL A 115 38.69 -13.74 -12.40
N ARG A 116 38.83 -13.31 -11.14
CA ARG A 116 37.66 -13.04 -10.27
C ARG A 116 36.75 -11.96 -10.84
N VAL A 117 37.29 -10.84 -11.31
CA VAL A 117 36.50 -9.76 -11.94
C VAL A 117 35.75 -10.26 -13.18
N ALA A 118 36.39 -11.08 -14.02
CA ALA A 118 35.75 -11.68 -15.18
C ALA A 118 34.64 -12.68 -14.77
N ALA A 119 34.88 -13.49 -13.73
CA ALA A 119 33.90 -14.44 -13.22
C ALA A 119 32.66 -13.74 -12.65
N THR A 120 32.84 -12.68 -11.86
CA THR A 120 31.76 -11.85 -11.33
C THR A 120 30.92 -11.22 -12.46
N ARG A 121 31.54 -10.83 -13.58
CA ARG A 121 30.81 -10.32 -14.76
C ARG A 121 29.99 -11.39 -15.47
N VAL A 122 30.51 -12.61 -15.58
CA VAL A 122 29.77 -13.75 -16.13
C VAL A 122 28.60 -14.10 -15.21
N LEU A 123 28.84 -14.17 -13.90
CA LEU A 123 27.81 -14.43 -12.90
C LEU A 123 26.69 -13.39 -12.96
N ARG A 124 27.01 -12.09 -13.06
CA ARG A 124 26.00 -11.03 -13.23
C ARG A 124 25.18 -11.21 -14.51
N PHE A 125 25.82 -11.57 -15.63
CA PHE A 125 25.11 -11.83 -16.88
C PHE A 125 24.14 -13.00 -16.74
N ILE A 126 24.57 -14.10 -16.11
CA ILE A 126 23.71 -15.24 -15.80
C ILE A 126 22.55 -14.78 -14.90
N ALA A 127 22.85 -13.98 -13.86
CA ALA A 127 21.86 -13.54 -12.89
C ALA A 127 20.74 -12.69 -13.50
N GLN A 128 21.08 -11.82 -14.45
CA GLN A 128 20.14 -10.99 -15.21
C GLN A 128 19.26 -11.79 -16.17
N SER A 129 19.70 -12.99 -16.55
CA SER A 129 19.06 -13.81 -17.59
C SER A 129 18.24 -14.97 -17.04
N VAL A 130 18.47 -15.38 -15.78
CA VAL A 130 17.87 -16.59 -15.20
C VAL A 130 17.05 -16.24 -13.95
N PRO A 131 15.76 -16.59 -13.91
CA PRO A 131 14.90 -16.29 -12.76
C PRO A 131 15.25 -17.15 -11.54
N ALA A 132 14.87 -16.69 -10.35
CA ALA A 132 15.26 -17.27 -9.06
C ALA A 132 14.87 -18.75 -8.93
N GLU A 133 13.69 -19.14 -9.43
CA GLU A 133 13.16 -20.52 -9.31
C GLU A 133 14.06 -21.55 -10.00
N ARG A 134 14.76 -21.15 -11.06
CA ARG A 134 15.67 -22.02 -11.82
C ARG A 134 17.05 -22.13 -11.17
N VAL A 135 17.43 -21.12 -10.40
CA VAL A 135 18.72 -21.06 -9.69
C VAL A 135 18.61 -21.70 -8.30
N ALA A 136 17.41 -21.71 -7.70
CA ALA A 136 17.15 -22.21 -6.35
C ALA A 136 17.82 -23.56 -6.03
N PRO A 137 17.78 -24.60 -6.89
CA PRO A 137 18.44 -25.88 -6.60
C PRO A 137 19.96 -25.80 -6.47
N PHE A 138 20.58 -24.81 -7.13
CA PHE A 138 22.04 -24.60 -7.16
C PHE A 138 22.48 -23.51 -6.19
N PHE A 139 21.54 -22.74 -5.63
CA PHE A 139 21.86 -21.61 -4.76
C PHE A 139 22.65 -22.00 -3.49
N PRO A 140 22.44 -23.18 -2.85
CA PRO A 140 23.29 -23.62 -1.76
C PRO A 140 24.79 -23.70 -2.12
N LEU A 141 25.11 -24.11 -3.36
CA LEU A 141 26.49 -24.13 -3.86
C LEU A 141 27.04 -22.70 -4.01
N LEU A 142 26.27 -21.81 -4.62
CA LEU A 142 26.64 -20.40 -4.80
C LEU A 142 26.87 -19.70 -3.45
N SER A 143 25.97 -19.93 -2.49
CA SER A 143 26.05 -19.39 -1.13
C SER A 143 27.26 -19.93 -0.37
N ALA A 144 27.62 -21.20 -0.55
CA ALA A 144 28.83 -21.78 0.03
C ALA A 144 30.10 -21.13 -0.52
N HIS A 145 30.22 -20.98 -1.85
CA HIS A 145 31.36 -20.29 -2.47
C HIS A 145 31.48 -18.83 -2.03
N LEU A 146 30.35 -18.11 -1.93
CA LEU A 146 30.32 -16.75 -1.38
C LEU A 146 30.81 -16.73 0.08
N THR A 147 30.31 -17.63 0.92
CA THR A 147 30.70 -17.73 2.33
C THR A 147 32.19 -17.99 2.48
N CYS A 148 32.75 -18.91 1.69
CA CYS A 148 34.20 -19.17 1.67
C CYS A 148 35.01 -17.96 1.20
N ALA A 149 34.52 -17.21 0.21
CA ALA A 149 35.21 -16.03 -0.29
C ALA A 149 35.18 -14.87 0.71
N MET A 150 34.07 -14.67 1.44
CA MET A 150 33.94 -13.66 2.49
C MET A 150 34.86 -13.91 3.68
N THR A 151 35.14 -15.16 4.02
CA THR A 151 36.03 -15.53 5.15
C THR A 151 37.44 -15.90 4.71
N HIS A 152 37.79 -15.63 3.44
CA HIS A 152 39.08 -15.98 2.87
C HIS A 152 40.22 -15.16 3.50
N ILE A 153 41.42 -15.73 3.64
CA ILE A 153 42.57 -15.09 4.31
C ILE A 153 43.08 -13.86 3.54
N GLU A 154 42.97 -13.88 2.20
CA GLU A 154 43.38 -12.79 1.31
C GLU A 154 42.31 -11.68 1.24
N PRO A 155 42.62 -10.43 1.62
CA PRO A 155 41.65 -9.33 1.65
C PRO A 155 41.08 -8.97 0.28
N GLY A 156 41.87 -9.12 -0.80
CA GLY A 156 41.39 -8.86 -2.16
C GLY A 156 40.30 -9.85 -2.61
N ILE A 157 40.27 -11.08 -2.06
CA ILE A 157 39.20 -12.04 -2.33
C ILE A 157 37.96 -11.69 -1.51
N GLN A 158 38.13 -11.25 -0.26
CA GLN A 158 37.01 -10.76 0.56
C GLN A 158 36.31 -9.56 -0.09
N GLU A 159 37.07 -8.60 -0.62
CA GLU A 159 36.53 -7.42 -1.32
C GLU A 159 35.71 -7.84 -2.56
N ASP A 160 36.24 -8.74 -3.39
CA ASP A 160 35.53 -9.25 -4.57
C ASP A 160 34.29 -10.07 -4.20
N ALA A 161 34.30 -10.78 -3.07
CA ALA A 161 33.14 -11.50 -2.56
C ALA A 161 31.96 -10.56 -2.26
N MET A 162 32.22 -9.34 -1.79
CA MET A 162 31.18 -8.33 -1.56
C MET A 162 30.48 -7.91 -2.87
N ASN A 163 31.20 -7.90 -3.99
CA ASN A 163 30.61 -7.64 -5.31
C ASN A 163 29.71 -8.80 -5.79
N VAL A 164 30.03 -10.04 -5.39
CA VAL A 164 29.19 -11.22 -5.65
C VAL A 164 27.93 -11.17 -4.80
N LEU A 165 28.06 -10.80 -3.52
CA LEU A 165 26.92 -10.58 -2.64
C LEU A 165 25.94 -9.55 -3.21
N ASP A 166 26.44 -8.44 -3.76
CA ASP A 166 25.60 -7.40 -4.38
C ASP A 166 24.77 -7.97 -5.54
N ILE A 167 25.33 -8.86 -6.37
CA ILE A 167 24.59 -9.53 -7.46
C ILE A 167 23.45 -10.39 -6.89
N PHE A 168 23.70 -11.11 -5.79
CA PHE A 168 22.67 -11.94 -5.18
C PHE A 168 21.59 -11.13 -4.47
N LEU A 169 21.94 -9.99 -3.87
CA LEU A 169 20.95 -9.07 -3.30
C LEU A 169 20.08 -8.42 -4.38
N GLU A 170 20.65 -8.12 -5.55
CA GLU A 170 19.94 -7.50 -6.68
C GLU A 170 19.00 -8.48 -7.40
N HIS A 171 19.43 -9.72 -7.62
CA HIS A 171 18.68 -10.66 -8.47
C HIS A 171 18.03 -11.82 -7.70
N TYR A 172 18.53 -12.19 -6.52
CA TYR A 172 18.12 -13.38 -5.76
C TYR A 172 17.92 -13.12 -4.24
N PRO A 173 17.22 -12.04 -3.82
CA PRO A 173 17.09 -11.67 -2.41
C PRO A 173 16.38 -12.75 -1.56
N SER A 174 15.34 -13.39 -2.11
CA SER A 174 14.59 -14.47 -1.46
C SER A 174 15.46 -15.70 -1.18
N LEU A 175 16.26 -16.12 -2.15
CA LEU A 175 17.16 -17.27 -2.00
C LEU A 175 18.27 -16.97 -1.00
N LEU A 176 18.83 -15.75 -1.02
CA LEU A 176 19.88 -15.33 -0.10
C LEU A 176 19.36 -15.25 1.36
N SER A 177 18.11 -14.85 1.53
CA SER A 177 17.47 -14.70 2.85
C SER A 177 17.09 -16.03 3.52
N SER A 178 17.19 -17.15 2.79
CA SER A 178 16.80 -18.49 3.29
C SER A 178 17.70 -19.04 4.41
N ARG A 179 19.00 -18.67 4.45
CA ARG A 179 19.97 -19.16 5.45
C ARG A 179 20.78 -18.01 6.07
N PRO A 180 20.13 -17.14 6.85
CA PRO A 180 20.73 -15.86 7.17
C PRO A 180 21.85 -15.92 8.22
N VAL A 181 21.79 -16.89 9.14
CA VAL A 181 22.73 -16.98 10.27
C VAL A 181 24.20 -17.11 9.81
N VAL A 182 24.47 -17.89 8.77
CA VAL A 182 25.84 -18.12 8.26
C VAL A 182 26.42 -16.83 7.65
N LEU A 183 25.62 -16.10 6.89
CA LEU A 183 26.06 -14.84 6.29
C LEU A 183 26.26 -13.76 7.37
N LEU A 184 25.39 -13.72 8.38
CA LEU A 184 25.52 -12.80 9.52
C LEU A 184 26.83 -12.99 10.29
N THR A 185 27.28 -14.23 10.50
CA THR A 185 28.59 -14.48 11.13
C THR A 185 29.75 -13.99 10.25
N ASN A 186 29.67 -14.18 8.94
CA ASN A 186 30.71 -13.69 8.02
C ASN A 186 30.82 -12.16 8.05
N PHE A 187 29.69 -11.45 8.14
CA PHE A 187 29.70 -9.99 8.29
C PHE A 187 30.40 -9.53 9.56
N LEU A 188 30.25 -10.26 10.68
CA LEU A 188 30.97 -9.95 11.93
C LEU A 188 32.48 -10.09 11.76
N GLU A 189 32.93 -11.16 11.10
CA GLU A 189 34.36 -11.41 10.83
C GLU A 189 34.99 -10.39 9.88
N LEU A 190 34.20 -9.80 8.97
CA LEU A 190 34.67 -8.76 8.05
C LEU A 190 34.86 -7.38 8.71
N ILE A 191 34.16 -7.11 9.82
CA ILE A 191 34.24 -5.84 10.57
C ILE A 191 35.04 -5.95 11.88
N SER A 192 35.29 -7.17 12.35
CA SER A 192 35.91 -7.43 13.65
C SER A 192 36.69 -8.74 13.68
N HIS A 193 37.65 -8.85 14.59
CA HIS A 193 38.37 -10.10 14.85
C HIS A 193 38.04 -10.61 16.25
N ARG A 194 37.98 -11.94 16.40
CA ARG A 194 37.77 -12.59 17.69
C ARG A 194 39.06 -12.55 18.50
N GLN A 195 39.00 -12.03 19.72
CA GLN A 195 40.14 -12.05 20.62
C GLN A 195 40.33 -13.47 21.19
N HIS A 196 41.46 -14.11 20.88
CA HIS A 196 41.88 -15.31 21.61
C HIS A 196 42.48 -14.85 22.94
N SER A 197 41.79 -15.14 24.05
CA SER A 197 42.28 -14.86 25.41
C SER A 197 43.47 -15.76 25.75
N GLY A 198 44.66 -15.38 25.28
CA GLY A 198 45.94 -15.99 25.61
C GLY A 198 46.86 -14.95 26.23
N GLY A 199 46.62 -14.56 27.48
CA GLY A 199 47.52 -13.67 28.22
C GLY A 199 46.87 -13.01 29.43
N ALA A 200 47.41 -13.32 30.62
CA ALA A 200 47.22 -12.72 31.94
C ALA A 200 45.96 -11.85 32.19
N ARG A 201 45.06 -12.41 33.01
CA ARG A 201 43.90 -11.74 33.63
C ARG A 201 44.26 -10.35 34.18
N LYS A 202 43.69 -9.30 33.59
CA LYS A 202 43.34 -8.07 34.31
C LYS A 202 41.82 -8.03 34.51
N ALA A 203 41.42 -7.46 35.64
CA ALA A 203 40.13 -7.62 36.28
C ALA A 203 38.93 -7.15 35.42
N GLN A 204 37.92 -8.02 35.38
CA GLN A 204 36.49 -7.83 35.09
C GLN A 204 36.03 -6.47 34.56
N ASP A 205 35.72 -6.43 33.26
CA ASP A 205 34.47 -5.82 32.79
C ASP A 205 33.40 -6.92 32.70
N ALA A 206 32.24 -6.71 33.32
CA ALA A 206 31.16 -7.71 33.45
C ALA A 206 30.45 -8.08 32.13
N ARG A 207 30.91 -7.55 30.98
CA ARG A 207 30.44 -7.91 29.64
C ARG A 207 31.66 -8.36 28.82
N GLY A 208 31.89 -9.66 28.74
CA GLY A 208 33.04 -10.24 28.03
C GLY A 208 33.10 -9.82 26.56
N ARG A 209 33.84 -8.76 26.24
CA ARG A 209 34.09 -8.32 24.86
C ARG A 209 34.96 -9.37 24.18
N THR A 210 34.31 -10.19 23.34
CA THR A 210 34.95 -11.29 22.60
C THR A 210 35.46 -10.84 21.22
N TRP A 211 35.03 -9.67 20.76
CA TRP A 211 35.28 -9.14 19.41
C TRP A 211 35.74 -7.69 19.47
N THR A 212 36.69 -7.32 18.62
CA THR A 212 37.21 -5.95 18.48
C THR A 212 37.32 -5.54 17.01
N LEU A 213 37.08 -4.26 16.69
CA LEU A 213 37.12 -3.77 15.31
C LEU A 213 38.44 -4.10 14.60
N SER A 214 38.34 -4.58 13.36
CA SER A 214 39.49 -4.90 12.52
C SER A 214 40.00 -3.64 11.80
N VAL A 215 41.33 -3.48 11.75
CA VAL A 215 41.98 -2.47 10.90
C VAL A 215 42.17 -3.09 9.51
N HIS A 216 41.65 -2.43 8.47
CA HIS A 216 41.83 -2.91 7.10
C HIS A 216 43.27 -2.55 6.63
N PRO A 217 44.09 -3.54 6.23
CA PRO A 217 45.51 -3.30 5.94
C PRO A 217 45.79 -2.71 4.55
N ASP A 218 44.81 -2.67 3.63
CA ASP A 218 45.04 -2.13 2.29
C ASP A 218 45.11 -0.59 2.30
N ARG A 219 46.01 -0.03 1.47
CA ARG A 219 46.30 1.41 1.39
C ARG A 219 45.29 2.19 0.54
N ARG A 220 44.36 1.52 -0.14
CA ARG A 220 43.43 2.14 -1.11
C ARG A 220 42.18 2.72 -0.47
N VAL A 221 41.74 2.15 0.65
CA VAL A 221 40.48 2.50 1.33
C VAL A 221 40.77 2.61 2.83
N THR A 222 40.21 3.63 3.50
CA THR A 222 40.37 3.74 4.96
C THR A 222 39.59 2.65 5.68
N SER A 223 40.01 2.27 6.90
CA SER A 223 39.25 1.32 7.73
C SER A 223 37.79 1.74 7.92
N GLN A 224 37.50 3.04 7.93
CA GLN A 224 36.14 3.59 8.04
C GLN A 224 35.33 3.42 6.76
N GLN A 225 35.93 3.67 5.60
CA GLN A 225 35.27 3.45 4.32
C GLN A 225 35.02 1.96 4.07
N TRP A 226 35.95 1.08 4.44
CA TRP A 226 35.75 -0.37 4.39
C TRP A 226 34.57 -0.80 5.27
N ARG A 227 34.55 -0.38 6.55
CA ARG A 227 33.45 -0.71 7.45
C ARG A 227 32.12 -0.15 6.99
N LEU A 228 32.07 1.07 6.48
CA LEU A 228 30.86 1.62 5.88
C LEU A 228 30.37 0.75 4.72
N SER A 229 31.27 0.31 3.84
CA SER A 229 30.98 -0.57 2.70
C SER A 229 30.41 -1.92 3.13
N VAL A 230 30.95 -2.52 4.21
CA VAL A 230 30.46 -3.79 4.77
C VAL A 230 29.12 -3.60 5.48
N LEU A 231 28.98 -2.56 6.31
CA LEU A 231 27.74 -2.25 7.04
C LEU A 231 26.58 -1.92 6.09
N LEU A 232 26.85 -1.25 4.96
CA LEU A 232 25.85 -0.98 3.94
C LEU A 232 25.25 -2.29 3.39
N ARG A 233 26.12 -3.25 3.05
CA ARG A 233 25.71 -4.57 2.55
C ARG A 233 25.04 -5.42 3.61
N LEU A 234 25.50 -5.36 4.86
CA LEU A 234 24.79 -5.98 5.99
C LEU A 234 23.38 -5.41 6.14
N GLY A 235 23.22 -4.09 6.02
CA GLY A 235 21.91 -3.44 6.05
C GLY A 235 21.01 -3.90 4.90
N ASN A 236 21.52 -3.94 3.66
CA ASN A 236 20.75 -4.43 2.51
C ASN A 236 20.35 -5.90 2.68
N PHE A 237 21.26 -6.72 3.21
CA PHE A 237 20.99 -8.12 3.50
C PHE A 237 19.90 -8.29 4.58
N LEU A 238 20.01 -7.57 5.70
CA LEU A 238 18.99 -7.59 6.74
C LEU A 238 17.64 -7.06 6.24
N GLN A 239 17.64 -6.06 5.36
CA GLN A 239 16.42 -5.54 4.72
C GLN A 239 15.75 -6.63 3.85
N ALA A 240 16.51 -7.35 3.02
CA ALA A 240 15.99 -8.48 2.25
C ALA A 240 15.39 -9.57 3.17
N VAL A 241 16.07 -9.91 4.27
CA VAL A 241 15.56 -10.88 5.26
C VAL A 241 14.23 -10.43 5.89
N VAL A 242 14.05 -9.12 6.11
CA VAL A 242 12.80 -8.57 6.66
C VAL A 242 11.68 -8.54 5.61
N GLU A 243 11.99 -8.21 4.36
CA GLU A 243 10.99 -8.10 3.26
C GLU A 243 10.44 -9.45 2.80
N GLU A 244 11.26 -10.49 2.81
CA GLU A 244 10.89 -11.84 2.37
C GLU A 244 10.06 -12.61 3.40
N ARG A 245 9.87 -12.06 4.61
CA ARG A 245 9.08 -12.69 5.68
C ARG A 245 7.63 -12.18 5.68
N PRO A 246 6.63 -13.06 5.83
CA PRO A 246 5.23 -12.63 5.93
C PRO A 246 5.05 -11.79 7.20
N THR A 247 4.82 -10.49 7.02
CA THR A 247 4.54 -9.59 8.14
C THR A 247 3.05 -9.71 8.47
N GLU A 248 2.72 -9.98 9.73
CA GLU A 248 1.36 -9.70 10.22
C GLU A 248 1.12 -8.19 10.12
N GLU A 249 0.06 -7.78 9.41
CA GLU A 249 -0.34 -6.38 9.21
C GLU A 249 -0.76 -5.74 10.55
N GLY A 250 0.22 -5.35 11.37
CA GLY A 250 0.02 -4.64 12.64
C GLY A 250 0.96 -3.44 12.83
N ASP A 251 2.00 -3.31 12.02
CA ASP A 251 2.91 -2.18 12.04
C ASP A 251 2.87 -1.45 10.71
N LEU A 252 2.97 -0.11 10.76
CA LEU A 252 3.33 0.71 9.61
C LEU A 252 4.72 0.24 9.12
N SER A 253 4.79 -0.80 8.28
CA SER A 253 6.03 -1.28 7.66
C SER A 253 6.25 -0.58 6.32
N VAL A 254 7.49 -0.59 5.87
CA VAL A 254 7.94 0.13 4.68
C VAL A 254 7.60 -0.73 3.48
N ARG A 255 6.59 -0.34 2.69
CA ARG A 255 6.57 -0.69 1.26
C ARG A 255 7.02 0.54 0.49
N THR A 256 8.16 0.40 -0.17
CA THR A 256 8.65 1.32 -1.19
C THR A 256 7.89 1.05 -2.49
N ASP A 257 6.57 1.10 -2.44
CA ASP A 257 5.74 1.33 -3.62
C ASP A 257 4.32 1.68 -3.19
N GLY A 258 3.81 2.75 -3.80
CA GLY A 258 2.38 3.01 -3.94
C GLY A 258 1.51 3.08 -2.67
N VAL A 259 1.25 4.31 -2.23
CA VAL A 259 -0.01 4.72 -1.58
C VAL A 259 -0.21 4.18 -0.15
N PHE A 260 -0.73 5.04 0.74
CA PHE A 260 -1.43 4.61 1.95
C PHE A 260 -2.69 3.84 1.54
N SER A 261 -2.52 2.65 0.98
CA SER A 261 -3.59 1.82 0.48
C SER A 261 -4.33 1.21 1.66
N SER A 262 -5.65 1.32 1.59
CA SER A 262 -6.65 0.79 2.50
C SER A 262 -6.73 -0.74 2.44
N SER A 263 -5.66 -1.43 2.86
CA SER A 263 -5.71 -2.88 3.07
C SER A 263 -5.31 -3.18 4.51
N GLY A 264 -6.26 -3.72 5.27
CA GLY A 264 -5.93 -4.79 6.20
C GLY A 264 -5.62 -4.52 7.67
N MET A 265 -6.06 -3.42 8.31
CA MET A 265 -6.25 -3.44 9.78
C MET A 265 -7.15 -2.29 10.22
N GLY A 266 -8.28 -2.63 10.84
CA GLY A 266 -9.34 -1.68 11.19
C GLY A 266 -10.08 -1.18 9.96
N ARG A 267 -10.82 -2.07 9.27
CA ARG A 267 -11.91 -1.61 8.42
C ARG A 267 -12.78 -0.72 9.32
N VAL A 268 -12.73 0.59 9.09
CA VAL A 268 -13.96 1.38 9.19
C VAL A 268 -14.84 0.70 8.16
N THR A 269 -15.58 -0.33 8.56
CA THR A 269 -16.81 -0.67 7.85
C THR A 269 -17.63 0.59 8.05
N PRO A 270 -17.77 1.47 7.04
CA PRO A 270 -18.91 2.37 7.09
C PRO A 270 -20.10 1.44 7.36
N LEU A 271 -20.96 1.84 8.29
CA LEU A 271 -22.30 1.27 8.32
C LEU A 271 -22.86 1.50 6.92
N ASN A 272 -22.70 0.51 6.04
CA ASN A 272 -23.44 0.43 4.80
C ASN A 272 -24.84 0.11 5.27
N LEU A 273 -25.57 1.17 5.62
CA LEU A 273 -26.99 1.12 5.84
C LEU A 273 -27.58 0.82 4.46
N ASN A 274 -27.72 -0.47 4.16
CA ASN A 274 -28.43 -0.91 2.97
C ASN A 274 -29.92 -0.78 3.29
N PHE A 275 -30.43 0.44 3.15
CA PHE A 275 -31.81 0.80 3.50
C PHE A 275 -32.85 0.09 2.62
N GLU A 276 -32.45 -0.65 1.58
CA GLU A 276 -33.34 -1.44 0.73
C GLU A 276 -33.95 -2.64 1.46
N GLU A 277 -33.29 -3.19 2.49
CA GLU A 277 -33.78 -4.39 3.19
C GLU A 277 -34.69 -4.10 4.39
N LEU A 278 -34.73 -2.86 4.90
CA LEU A 278 -35.33 -2.55 6.20
C LEU A 278 -36.79 -2.06 6.13
N THR A 279 -37.28 -1.59 4.98
CA THR A 279 -38.54 -0.83 4.93
C THR A 279 -39.79 -1.61 4.51
N TYR A 280 -39.67 -2.82 3.95
CA TYR A 280 -40.84 -3.53 3.39
C TYR A 280 -40.99 -4.99 3.82
N LYS A 281 -40.14 -5.49 4.73
CA LYS A 281 -40.38 -6.78 5.36
C LYS A 281 -40.96 -6.57 6.75
N LYS A 282 -42.28 -6.73 6.86
CA LYS A 282 -42.94 -7.10 8.12
C LYS A 282 -42.53 -8.55 8.45
N ILE A 283 -41.25 -8.76 8.78
CA ILE A 283 -40.78 -10.03 9.35
C ILE A 283 -40.77 -9.85 10.85
N ASP A 284 -41.66 -10.57 11.53
CA ASP A 284 -41.45 -10.96 12.91
C ASP A 284 -40.09 -11.68 12.99
N VAL A 285 -39.10 -11.01 13.58
CA VAL A 285 -37.83 -11.65 13.91
C VAL A 285 -38.08 -12.54 15.13
N LYS A 286 -38.40 -13.81 14.88
CA LYS A 286 -38.21 -14.88 15.87
C LYS A 286 -36.72 -15.18 15.94
N VAL A 287 -36.10 -14.76 17.04
CA VAL A 287 -34.77 -15.23 17.44
C VAL A 287 -34.89 -16.72 17.76
N TYR A 288 -34.27 -17.57 16.94
CA TYR A 288 -34.01 -18.95 17.30
C TYR A 288 -32.61 -19.03 17.92
N GLU A 289 -32.56 -19.41 19.20
CA GLU A 289 -31.34 -19.93 19.82
C GLU A 289 -30.94 -21.23 19.10
N ASN A 290 -29.63 -21.35 18.86
CA ASN A 290 -28.90 -22.55 18.42
C ASN A 290 -28.89 -22.83 16.91
N SER A 291 -27.86 -22.32 16.24
CA SER A 291 -27.27 -23.00 15.09
C SER A 291 -25.77 -23.19 15.36
N GLY A 292 -25.49 -24.11 16.27
CA GLY A 292 -24.16 -24.67 16.42
C GLY A 292 -23.76 -25.40 15.15
N ALA A 293 -22.82 -24.80 14.42
CA ALA A 293 -22.05 -25.48 13.37
C ALA A 293 -20.57 -25.20 13.64
N THR A 294 -19.88 -26.21 14.13
CA THR A 294 -18.42 -26.24 14.20
C THR A 294 -17.85 -26.41 12.79
N PRO A 295 -16.76 -25.70 12.41
CA PRO A 295 -16.08 -25.98 11.15
C PRO A 295 -15.30 -27.30 11.26
N THR A 296 -15.57 -28.22 10.34
CA THR A 296 -14.81 -29.46 10.17
C THR A 296 -13.36 -29.17 9.73
N PRO A 297 -12.33 -29.75 10.36
CA PRO A 297 -10.99 -29.80 9.79
C PRO A 297 -10.92 -30.95 8.76
N HIS A 298 -9.92 -30.87 7.87
CA HIS A 298 -9.50 -31.87 6.88
C HIS A 298 -9.99 -31.66 5.43
N SER A 299 -9.27 -30.79 4.71
CA SER A 299 -8.95 -31.01 3.29
C SER A 299 -7.56 -31.65 3.22
N THR A 300 -7.50 -32.87 2.67
CA THR A 300 -6.33 -33.76 2.69
C THR A 300 -5.52 -33.75 1.38
N PHE A 301 -5.39 -32.60 0.73
CA PHE A 301 -4.42 -32.41 -0.35
C PHE A 301 -3.46 -31.26 -0.02
N LYS A 302 -2.31 -31.60 0.56
CA LYS A 302 -1.12 -30.74 0.61
C LYS A 302 -0.03 -31.36 -0.26
N LEU A 303 0.47 -30.59 -1.21
CA LEU A 303 1.73 -30.86 -1.89
C LEU A 303 2.84 -31.00 -0.83
N ARG A 304 3.72 -32.00 -0.98
CA ARG A 304 4.84 -32.29 -0.07
C ARG A 304 5.58 -31.02 0.33
N PRO A 305 5.79 -30.74 1.63
CA PRO A 305 6.87 -29.85 2.05
C PRO A 305 8.20 -30.53 1.71
N GLU A 306 9.17 -29.72 1.30
CA GLU A 306 10.52 -30.15 0.98
C GLU A 306 11.11 -31.03 2.08
N MET A 307 11.77 -32.10 1.66
CA MET A 307 12.50 -33.01 2.51
C MET A 307 13.71 -32.26 3.08
N ASP A 308 13.72 -31.98 4.39
CA ASP A 308 14.92 -31.54 5.10
C ASP A 308 16.02 -32.61 4.92
N PRO A 309 17.15 -32.30 4.25
CA PRO A 309 18.34 -33.12 4.41
C PRO A 309 18.93 -32.76 5.77
N GLY A 310 18.87 -33.72 6.69
CA GLY A 310 19.16 -33.52 8.10
C GLY A 310 20.55 -32.95 8.45
N GLY A 311 20.62 -32.44 9.68
CA GLY A 311 21.86 -32.34 10.45
C GLY A 311 22.57 -30.99 10.40
N VAL A 312 22.01 -30.01 11.12
CA VAL A 312 22.66 -29.03 12.04
C VAL A 312 21.59 -27.96 12.27
N GLY A 313 21.12 -27.80 13.51
CA GLY A 313 19.96 -26.97 13.85
C GLY A 313 19.98 -25.59 13.18
N SER A 314 19.11 -25.38 12.20
CA SER A 314 18.84 -24.07 11.63
C SER A 314 18.14 -23.25 12.71
N LYS A 315 18.94 -22.47 13.45
CA LYS A 315 18.41 -21.44 14.36
C LYS A 315 17.69 -20.39 13.51
N ASP A 316 16.39 -20.54 13.34
CA ASP A 316 15.59 -19.56 12.63
C ASP A 316 15.61 -18.22 13.39
N LEU A 317 15.91 -17.11 12.70
CA LEU A 317 15.96 -15.73 13.26
C LEU A 317 14.59 -15.21 13.74
N ASP A 318 13.60 -16.07 13.91
CA ASP A 318 12.26 -15.73 14.40
C ASP A 318 12.19 -15.73 15.93
N SER A 319 13.12 -16.42 16.59
CA SER A 319 13.21 -16.42 18.05
C SER A 319 13.92 -15.15 18.56
N ALA A 320 13.33 -14.53 19.58
CA ALA A 320 13.94 -13.35 20.22
C ALA A 320 15.36 -13.67 20.73
N GLU A 321 15.60 -14.87 21.26
CA GLU A 321 16.89 -15.31 21.79
C GLU A 321 18.00 -15.36 20.73
N THR A 322 17.70 -15.85 19.52
CA THR A 322 18.68 -15.87 18.43
C THR A 322 19.07 -14.47 17.98
N VAL A 323 18.10 -13.56 17.90
CA VAL A 323 18.34 -12.16 17.55
C VAL A 323 19.10 -11.45 18.67
N GLN A 324 18.76 -11.70 19.93
CA GLN A 324 19.47 -11.16 21.10
C GLN A 324 20.92 -11.63 21.16
N SER A 325 21.19 -12.91 20.90
CA SER A 325 22.56 -13.45 20.88
C SER A 325 23.43 -12.77 19.81
N PHE A 326 22.88 -12.62 18.60
CA PHE A 326 23.57 -11.93 17.52
C PHE A 326 23.74 -10.42 17.79
N ALA A 327 22.66 -9.74 18.20
CA ALA A 327 22.69 -8.32 18.55
C ALA A 327 23.65 -8.04 19.73
N GLY A 328 23.75 -8.96 20.68
CA GLY A 328 24.68 -8.90 21.81
C GLY A 328 26.14 -8.78 21.38
N THR A 329 26.48 -9.33 20.20
CA THR A 329 27.81 -9.24 19.60
C THR A 329 27.95 -8.04 18.67
N LEU A 330 26.93 -7.76 17.86
CA LEU A 330 26.98 -6.71 16.84
C LEU A 330 26.84 -5.29 17.43
N VAL A 331 25.97 -5.06 18.41
CA VAL A 331 25.67 -3.72 18.94
C VAL A 331 26.90 -3.05 19.56
N PRO A 332 27.73 -3.73 20.38
CA PRO A 332 28.98 -3.14 20.87
C PRO A 332 29.92 -2.70 19.74
N LEU A 333 30.05 -3.52 18.68
CA LEU A 333 30.87 -3.16 17.51
C LEU A 333 30.30 -1.93 16.79
N LEU A 334 28.98 -1.86 16.61
CA LEU A 334 28.33 -0.69 16.03
C LEU A 334 28.55 0.59 16.86
N LEU A 335 28.60 0.48 18.19
CA LEU A 335 28.93 1.60 19.07
C LEU A 335 30.40 2.01 18.94
N GLU A 336 31.33 1.06 18.82
CA GLU A 336 32.74 1.38 18.52
C GLU A 336 32.88 2.08 17.16
N VAL A 337 32.15 1.61 16.14
CA VAL A 337 32.11 2.27 14.82
C VAL A 337 31.55 3.69 14.91
N TRP A 338 30.52 3.91 15.72
CA TRP A 338 29.96 5.23 15.98
C TRP A 338 30.97 6.16 16.66
N VAL A 339 31.62 5.70 17.72
CA VAL A 339 32.62 6.48 18.47
C VAL A 339 33.81 6.82 17.60
N GLU A 340 34.30 5.90 16.78
CA GLU A 340 35.39 6.14 15.84
C GLU A 340 35.03 7.21 14.80
N ALA A 341 33.80 7.16 14.26
CA ALA A 341 33.30 8.18 13.34
C ALA A 341 33.21 9.57 13.99
N CYS A 342 32.89 9.64 15.29
CA CYS A 342 32.91 10.90 16.04
C CYS A 342 34.33 11.37 16.41
N ALA A 343 35.27 10.45 16.67
CA ALA A 343 36.63 10.77 17.12
C ALA A 343 37.52 11.32 15.99
N GLY A 344 37.31 10.87 14.75
CA GLY A 344 38.00 11.42 13.57
C GLY A 344 37.75 12.92 13.34
N ASP A 345 36.73 13.49 13.97
CA ASP A 345 36.29 14.89 13.80
C ASP A 345 36.84 15.86 14.87
N CYS A 346 37.51 15.37 15.93
CA CYS A 346 38.04 16.19 17.04
C CYS A 346 39.52 16.56 16.86
N SER A 347 39.82 17.57 16.04
CA SER A 347 41.18 18.16 16.00
C SER A 347 41.30 19.51 16.72
N TRP A 348 40.22 20.12 17.23
CA TRP A 348 40.28 21.47 17.82
C TRP A 348 39.43 21.56 19.09
N ASN A 349 40.04 22.09 20.16
CA ASN A 349 39.57 22.12 21.55
C ASN A 349 38.40 23.11 21.83
N SER A 350 37.35 23.16 21.00
CA SER A 350 36.13 23.90 21.34
C SER A 350 34.90 22.99 21.40
N SER A 351 34.21 23.03 22.54
CA SER A 351 32.98 22.27 22.79
C SER A 351 31.79 22.72 21.91
N GLU A 352 31.95 23.80 21.12
CA GLU A 352 30.91 24.42 20.29
C GLU A 352 30.69 23.73 18.93
N GLY A 353 31.64 22.89 18.45
CA GLY A 353 31.55 22.23 17.13
C GLY A 353 31.17 20.75 17.16
N ALA A 354 30.98 20.14 18.34
CA ALA A 354 30.86 18.68 18.49
C ALA A 354 29.60 18.04 17.86
N HIS A 355 28.62 18.86 17.48
CA HIS A 355 27.39 18.44 16.78
C HIS A 355 27.55 18.46 15.25
N LEU A 356 28.63 19.03 14.70
CA LEU A 356 28.86 19.16 13.26
C LEU A 356 29.68 17.98 12.73
N LEU A 357 29.10 17.21 11.80
CA LEU A 357 29.67 15.99 11.26
C LEU A 357 30.20 16.18 9.83
N THR A 358 31.19 15.36 9.47
CA THR A 358 31.56 15.16 8.06
C THR A 358 30.51 14.31 7.32
N PRO A 359 30.40 14.39 5.97
CA PRO A 359 29.49 13.54 5.19
C PRO A 359 29.75 12.04 5.37
N GLU A 360 31.02 11.66 5.55
CA GLU A 360 31.41 10.26 5.81
C GLU A 360 30.94 9.80 7.19
N ALA A 361 31.17 10.59 8.25
CA ALA A 361 30.68 10.28 9.60
C ALA A 361 29.15 10.20 9.63
N THR A 362 28.45 11.12 8.97
CA THR A 362 26.98 11.12 8.84
C THR A 362 26.45 9.82 8.22
N SER A 363 27.13 9.33 7.18
CA SER A 363 26.75 8.10 6.47
C SER A 363 26.98 6.86 7.33
N VAL A 364 28.10 6.79 8.05
CA VAL A 364 28.41 5.71 9.00
C VAL A 364 27.37 5.65 10.12
N MET A 365 27.08 6.80 10.74
CA MET A 365 26.11 6.91 11.83
C MET A 365 24.70 6.53 11.36
N PHE A 366 24.29 6.97 10.16
CA PHE A 366 23.00 6.60 9.59
C PHE A 366 22.89 5.10 9.35
N GLN A 367 23.96 4.47 8.87
CA GLN A 367 23.97 3.03 8.62
C GLN A 367 23.92 2.22 9.92
N VAL A 368 24.63 2.65 10.96
CA VAL A 368 24.56 2.06 12.31
C VAL A 368 23.10 2.06 12.81
N LEU A 369 22.43 3.22 12.75
CA LEU A 369 21.04 3.33 13.19
C LEU A 369 20.08 2.50 12.32
N SER A 370 20.32 2.45 11.01
CA SER A 370 19.52 1.65 10.07
C SER A 370 19.61 0.16 10.41
N ILE A 371 20.82 -0.35 10.68
CA ILE A 371 21.02 -1.73 11.13
C ILE A 371 20.30 -1.99 12.46
N LEU A 372 20.40 -1.08 13.43
CA LEU A 372 19.67 -1.22 14.70
C LEU A 372 18.15 -1.29 14.50
N GLN A 373 17.59 -0.53 13.55
CA GLN A 373 16.17 -0.62 13.21
C GLN A 373 15.81 -1.95 12.56
N LEU A 374 16.68 -2.49 11.70
CA LEU A 374 16.45 -3.77 11.02
C LEU A 374 16.51 -4.95 11.98
N LEU A 375 17.47 -4.96 12.92
CA LEU A 375 17.57 -5.99 13.95
C LEU A 375 16.26 -6.12 14.76
N ARG A 376 15.61 -5.00 15.07
CA ARG A 376 14.33 -4.98 15.80
C ARG A 376 13.14 -5.47 14.96
N LYS A 377 13.25 -5.44 13.63
CA LYS A 377 12.21 -5.91 12.70
C LYS A 377 12.35 -7.38 12.34
N LEU A 378 13.46 -8.05 12.71
CA LEU A 378 13.68 -9.47 12.40
C LEU A 378 12.63 -10.40 13.02
N PRO A 379 12.19 -10.23 14.30
CA PRO A 379 11.13 -11.06 14.85
C PRO A 379 9.78 -10.72 14.21
N THR A 380 9.09 -11.74 13.72
CA THR A 380 7.77 -11.60 13.07
C THR A 380 6.64 -11.41 14.09
N ARG A 381 6.69 -12.14 15.21
CA ARG A 381 5.67 -12.14 16.28
C ARG A 381 5.78 -10.91 17.19
N ARG A 382 4.63 -10.31 17.53
CA ARG A 382 4.54 -9.13 18.40
C ARG A 382 5.17 -9.34 19.78
N GLU A 383 4.93 -10.49 20.41
CA GLU A 383 5.50 -10.82 21.73
C GLU A 383 7.04 -10.84 21.71
N ASN A 384 7.62 -11.40 20.65
CA ASN A 384 9.08 -11.45 20.47
C ASN A 384 9.65 -10.05 20.23
N LYS A 385 8.93 -9.17 19.51
CA LYS A 385 9.32 -7.76 19.33
C LYS A 385 9.33 -7.00 20.65
N ASP A 386 8.27 -7.13 21.46
CA ASP A 386 8.17 -6.46 22.76
C ASP A 386 9.27 -6.95 23.73
N ALA A 387 9.54 -8.27 23.75
CA ALA A 387 10.63 -8.84 24.53
C ALA A 387 12.01 -8.35 24.08
N LEU A 388 12.24 -8.24 22.77
CA LEU A 388 13.48 -7.71 22.20
C LEU A 388 13.67 -6.22 22.52
N ASP A 389 12.63 -5.40 22.39
CA ASP A 389 12.67 -3.97 22.74
C ASP A 389 12.96 -3.78 24.25
N ALA A 390 12.36 -4.59 25.12
CA ALA A 390 12.64 -4.59 26.55
C ALA A 390 14.10 -4.98 26.86
N TRP A 391 14.65 -5.97 26.16
CA TRP A 391 16.06 -6.37 26.28
C TRP A 391 17.01 -5.26 25.81
N PHE A 392 16.76 -4.65 24.65
CA PHE A 392 17.58 -3.53 24.14
C PHE A 392 17.61 -2.36 25.12
N ARG A 393 16.46 -2.03 25.72
CA ARG A 393 16.37 -1.00 26.75
C ARG A 393 17.22 -1.34 27.97
N LYS A 394 17.07 -2.57 28.49
CA LYS A 394 17.81 -3.01 29.69
C LYS A 394 19.32 -2.99 29.46
N GLU A 395 19.78 -3.46 28.30
CA GLU A 395 21.20 -3.65 28.06
C GLU A 395 21.92 -2.40 27.52
N TYR A 396 21.28 -1.59 26.67
CA TYR A 396 21.99 -0.55 25.88
C TYR A 396 21.44 0.87 26.02
N LEU A 397 20.39 1.13 26.81
CA LEU A 397 19.81 2.48 26.90
C LEU A 397 20.82 3.53 27.38
N GLU A 398 21.61 3.23 28.41
CA GLU A 398 22.61 4.17 28.94
C GLU A 398 23.75 4.41 27.95
N ASP A 399 24.22 3.35 27.28
CA ASP A 399 25.21 3.47 26.20
C ASP A 399 24.68 4.38 25.07
N PHE A 400 23.42 4.21 24.65
CA PHE A 400 22.82 5.04 23.61
C PHE A 400 22.61 6.50 24.07
N LYS A 401 22.24 6.74 25.34
CA LYS A 401 22.20 8.10 25.89
C LYS A 401 23.58 8.76 25.84
N GLN A 402 24.63 8.03 26.22
CA GLN A 402 25.99 8.56 26.23
C GLN A 402 26.52 8.82 24.81
N HIS A 403 26.25 7.95 23.85
CA HIS A 403 26.84 8.02 22.51
C HIS A 403 25.96 8.77 21.49
N PHE A 404 24.64 8.55 21.49
CA PHE A 404 23.73 9.13 20.49
C PHE A 404 23.13 10.46 20.93
N MET A 405 22.82 10.63 22.23
CA MET A 405 22.11 11.83 22.70
C MET A 405 23.03 12.99 23.10
N LYS A 406 24.32 12.73 23.36
CA LYS A 406 25.26 13.74 23.89
C LYS A 406 25.37 15.00 23.02
N ASN A 407 25.41 14.84 21.70
CA ASN A 407 25.57 15.93 20.73
C ASN A 407 24.35 16.08 19.80
N PHE A 408 23.20 15.50 20.18
CA PHE A 408 21.98 15.58 19.38
C PHE A 408 21.33 16.96 19.52
N PRO A 409 20.81 17.58 18.44
CA PRO A 409 20.78 17.11 17.04
C PRO A 409 22.06 17.41 16.25
N TYR A 410 22.40 16.53 15.30
CA TYR A 410 23.61 16.64 14.48
C TYR A 410 23.40 17.53 13.24
N GLY A 411 24.42 18.31 12.87
CA GLY A 411 24.46 19.20 11.69
C GLY A 411 25.62 18.86 10.74
N LEU A 412 25.66 19.52 9.58
CA LEU A 412 26.75 19.35 8.60
C LEU A 412 27.86 20.38 8.84
N ARG A 413 29.13 19.95 8.76
CA ARG A 413 30.28 20.88 8.78
C ARG A 413 30.55 21.49 7.40
N ASP A 414 30.54 22.82 7.30
CA ASP A 414 30.93 23.53 6.07
C ASP A 414 32.46 23.45 5.88
N THR A 415 32.93 22.68 4.91
CA THR A 415 34.34 22.75 4.48
C THR A 415 34.48 23.80 3.37
N PRO A 416 35.37 24.82 3.50
CA PRO A 416 35.64 25.73 2.39
C PRO A 416 36.27 24.95 1.24
N LYS A 417 35.63 25.02 0.06
CA LYS A 417 36.13 24.38 -1.18
C LYS A 417 37.47 25.01 -1.59
N HIS A 418 38.58 24.41 -1.16
CA HIS A 418 39.90 24.81 -1.65
C HIS A 418 40.01 24.37 -3.12
N LYS A 419 40.04 25.34 -4.05
CA LYS A 419 40.33 25.10 -5.47
C LYS A 419 41.75 24.53 -5.60
N LYS A 420 41.89 23.20 -5.65
CA LYS A 420 43.14 22.56 -6.11
C LYS A 420 43.07 22.38 -7.63
N LYS A 421 44.07 22.98 -8.28
CA LYS A 421 44.35 22.94 -9.71
C LYS A 421 44.51 21.48 -10.16
N VAL A 422 43.78 21.11 -11.20
CA VAL A 422 43.77 19.77 -11.78
C VAL A 422 45.03 19.57 -12.62
N ASP A 423 45.92 18.67 -12.19
CA ASP A 423 46.93 18.07 -13.07
C ASP A 423 46.45 16.67 -13.49
N LEU A 424 46.18 16.52 -14.78
CA LEU A 424 45.79 15.26 -15.42
C LEU A 424 47.00 14.32 -15.52
N LYS A 425 47.07 13.30 -14.66
CA LYS A 425 47.70 12.01 -15.01
C LYS A 425 46.82 10.83 -14.59
N ARG A 426 46.48 10.05 -15.61
CA ARG A 426 45.53 8.94 -15.67
C ARG A 426 46.02 7.76 -14.82
N SER A 427 45.39 7.52 -13.66
CA SER A 427 45.45 6.23 -12.96
C SER A 427 44.07 5.60 -12.99
N LYS A 428 43.97 4.35 -13.48
CA LYS A 428 42.73 3.56 -13.50
C LYS A 428 42.34 3.22 -12.05
N GLN A 429 41.46 4.01 -11.47
CA GLN A 429 40.79 3.68 -10.21
C GLN A 429 39.59 2.77 -10.52
N THR A 430 39.58 1.59 -9.92
CA THR A 430 38.40 0.74 -9.78
C THR A 430 37.28 1.55 -9.12
N ALA A 431 36.06 1.39 -9.63
CA ALA A 431 34.89 2.17 -9.24
C ALA A 431 34.60 2.00 -7.73
N ALA A 432 34.91 3.04 -6.95
CA ALA A 432 34.35 3.18 -5.61
C ALA A 432 32.83 3.32 -5.75
N VAL A 433 32.07 2.55 -4.98
CA VAL A 433 30.61 2.67 -4.87
C VAL A 433 30.28 4.14 -4.58
N PRO A 434 29.43 4.83 -5.37
CA PRO A 434 29.01 6.17 -5.03
C PRO A 434 28.15 6.08 -3.76
N SER A 435 28.71 6.45 -2.61
CA SER A 435 27.92 6.54 -1.38
C SER A 435 26.93 7.70 -1.54
N ALA A 436 25.64 7.41 -1.45
CA ALA A 436 24.62 8.44 -1.44
C ALA A 436 24.87 9.34 -0.22
N THR A 437 25.07 10.64 -0.44
CA THR A 437 25.29 11.60 0.65
C THR A 437 24.03 11.68 1.49
N VAL A 438 24.09 11.16 2.73
CA VAL A 438 22.96 11.18 3.67
C VAL A 438 22.80 12.60 4.23
N GLU A 439 21.59 13.15 4.15
CA GLU A 439 21.27 14.43 4.80
C GLU A 439 21.27 14.31 6.34
N PRO A 440 21.83 15.28 7.08
CA PRO A 440 21.81 15.26 8.56
C PRO A 440 20.40 15.14 9.16
N LEU A 441 19.40 15.70 8.47
CA LEU A 441 18.00 15.58 8.88
C LEU A 441 17.52 14.12 8.89
N ALA A 442 17.91 13.33 7.89
CA ALA A 442 17.57 11.91 7.84
C ALA A 442 18.23 11.14 8.98
N LEU A 443 19.50 11.45 9.31
CA LEU A 443 20.20 10.91 10.47
C LEU A 443 19.44 11.19 11.78
N ASN A 444 19.09 12.45 12.03
CA ASN A 444 18.41 12.84 13.25
C ASN A 444 17.03 12.20 13.39
N ILE A 445 16.26 12.08 12.29
CA ILE A 445 14.95 11.42 12.31
C ILE A 445 15.10 9.93 12.63
N THR A 446 16.05 9.24 12.00
CA THR A 446 16.33 7.81 12.27
C THR A 446 16.79 7.61 13.71
N LEU A 447 17.63 8.51 14.24
CA LEU A 447 18.04 8.51 15.64
C LEU A 447 16.85 8.65 16.57
N CYS A 448 15.96 9.63 16.32
CA CYS A 448 14.72 9.78 17.07
C CYS A 448 13.89 8.49 17.08
N GLN A 449 13.74 7.81 15.94
CA GLN A 449 13.01 6.54 15.87
C GLN A 449 13.66 5.44 16.71
N VAL A 450 14.99 5.29 16.61
CA VAL A 450 15.75 4.30 17.40
C VAL A 450 15.60 4.59 18.89
N MET A 451 15.73 5.85 19.30
CA MET A 451 15.66 6.22 20.72
C MET A 451 14.22 6.12 21.26
N VAL A 452 13.23 6.65 20.56
CA VAL A 452 11.81 6.52 20.94
C VAL A 452 11.38 5.05 21.00
N SER A 453 11.99 4.18 20.19
CA SER A 453 11.66 2.76 20.23
C SER A 453 11.95 2.07 21.56
N LEU A 454 12.85 2.62 22.37
CA LEU A 454 13.25 2.12 23.69
C LEU A 454 12.40 2.68 24.84
N SER A 455 11.48 3.62 24.53
CA SER A 455 10.53 4.13 25.52
C SER A 455 9.54 3.04 25.92
N GLN A 456 9.25 2.94 27.21
CA GLN A 456 8.23 2.02 27.72
C GLN A 456 6.86 2.68 27.66
N LYS A 457 5.81 1.86 27.53
CA LYS A 457 4.44 2.33 27.76
C LYS A 457 4.35 2.78 29.21
N GLN A 458 4.08 4.06 29.44
CA GLN A 458 3.90 4.56 30.79
C GLN A 458 2.64 3.93 31.40
N GLY A 459 2.83 3.11 32.44
CA GLY A 459 1.77 2.80 33.39
C GLY A 459 1.49 4.02 34.27
N LEU A 460 0.29 4.07 34.87
CA LEU A 460 -0.10 5.11 35.83
C LEU A 460 0.96 5.24 36.95
N GLY A 461 1.85 6.24 36.87
CA GLY A 461 2.69 6.66 38.00
C GLY A 461 4.22 6.67 37.85
N GLN A 462 4.82 6.44 36.66
CA GLN A 462 6.29 6.55 36.50
C GLN A 462 6.71 7.54 35.39
N GLU A 463 7.25 8.70 35.78
CA GLU A 463 7.86 9.72 34.89
C GLU A 463 9.30 9.36 34.43
N ALA A 464 9.69 8.09 34.44
CA ALA A 464 11.10 7.68 34.30
C ALA A 464 11.76 8.09 32.96
N ASP A 465 10.99 8.14 31.87
CA ASP A 465 11.53 8.41 30.52
C ASP A 465 11.42 9.89 30.08
N GLY A 466 10.73 10.74 30.85
CA GLY A 466 10.39 12.10 30.42
C GLY A 466 11.59 13.02 30.18
N HIS A 467 12.66 12.86 30.97
CA HIS A 467 13.84 13.74 30.92
C HIS A 467 14.64 13.57 29.62
N TRP A 468 15.00 12.34 29.25
CA TRP A 468 15.82 12.08 28.07
C TRP A 468 15.02 12.09 26.75
N LEU A 469 13.69 11.96 26.81
CA LEU A 469 12.81 12.13 25.64
C LEU A 469 12.55 13.61 25.31
N SER A 470 12.83 14.54 26.22
CA SER A 470 12.55 15.98 26.03
C SER A 470 13.29 16.59 24.82
N PRO A 471 14.61 16.37 24.62
CA PRO A 471 15.31 16.88 23.44
C PRO A 471 14.77 16.32 22.13
N LEU A 472 14.34 15.04 22.12
CA LEU A 472 13.74 14.41 20.95
C LEU A 472 12.36 15.02 20.63
N ARG A 473 11.54 15.29 21.66
CA ARG A 473 10.26 16.00 21.49
C ARG A 473 10.47 17.41 20.93
N ALA A 474 11.40 18.16 21.49
CA ALA A 474 11.74 19.50 21.01
C ALA A 474 12.17 19.47 19.54
N PHE A 475 13.07 18.56 19.16
CA PHE A 475 13.48 18.40 17.77
C PHE A 475 12.31 18.08 16.83
N VAL A 476 11.43 17.13 17.19
CA VAL A 476 10.27 16.76 16.38
C VAL A 476 9.30 17.95 16.23
N ARG A 477 9.01 18.65 17.33
CA ARG A 477 8.16 19.84 17.35
C ARG A 477 8.74 20.94 16.46
N ASP A 478 10.00 21.27 16.63
CA ASP A 478 10.65 22.37 15.93
C ASP A 478 10.80 22.04 14.43
N THR A 479 11.08 20.77 14.07
CA THR A 479 11.14 20.32 12.67
C THR A 479 9.79 20.45 11.95
N LEU A 480 8.69 20.10 12.62
CA LEU A 480 7.34 20.24 12.06
C LEU A 480 6.82 21.69 12.12
N GLY A 481 7.22 22.46 13.13
CA GLY A 481 6.78 23.82 13.38
C GLY A 481 7.45 24.88 12.51
N ASN A 482 8.74 24.72 12.18
CA ASN A 482 9.56 25.76 11.54
C ASN A 482 9.36 25.91 10.02
N GLY A 483 8.33 25.28 9.44
CA GLY A 483 8.03 25.45 8.00
C GLY A 483 9.03 24.79 7.05
N VAL A 484 9.90 23.90 7.54
CA VAL A 484 10.88 23.18 6.73
C VAL A 484 10.16 22.31 5.70
N LYS A 485 10.55 22.41 4.42
CA LYS A 485 10.03 21.51 3.37
C LYS A 485 10.64 20.13 3.57
N LEU A 486 9.82 19.17 3.99
CA LEU A 486 10.21 17.78 4.21
C LEU A 486 9.89 16.95 2.97
N SER A 487 10.79 16.06 2.58
CA SER A 487 10.47 15.01 1.61
C SER A 487 9.40 14.08 2.18
N TYR A 488 8.65 13.40 1.30
CA TYR A 488 7.63 12.43 1.70
C TYR A 488 8.20 11.36 2.67
N ARG A 489 9.41 10.85 2.38
CA ARG A 489 10.09 9.86 3.22
C ARG A 489 10.44 10.43 4.60
N GLN A 490 10.99 11.64 4.68
CA GLN A 490 11.31 12.30 5.96
C GLN A 490 10.06 12.54 6.81
N LEU A 491 9.00 13.10 6.21
CA LEU A 491 7.75 13.34 6.93
C LEU A 491 7.12 12.03 7.42
N HIS A 492 7.08 11.00 6.57
CA HIS A 492 6.53 9.71 6.94
C HIS A 492 7.30 9.08 8.13
N MET A 493 8.63 9.14 8.11
CA MET A 493 9.45 8.68 9.23
C MET A 493 9.17 9.49 10.51
N LEU A 494 9.03 10.82 10.39
CA LEU A 494 8.75 11.69 11.52
C LEU A 494 7.36 11.45 12.13
N LEU A 495 6.33 11.24 11.29
CA LEU A 495 4.97 10.90 11.75
C LEU A 495 4.93 9.54 12.45
N ARG A 496 5.74 8.55 12.02
CA ARG A 496 5.90 7.29 12.76
C ARG A 496 6.51 7.51 14.14
N THR A 497 7.48 8.41 14.25
CA THR A 497 8.05 8.80 15.56
C THR A 497 7.00 9.44 16.44
N VAL A 498 6.25 10.41 15.93
CA VAL A 498 5.15 11.07 16.66
C VAL A 498 4.12 10.04 17.12
N TRP A 499 3.69 9.14 16.23
CA TRP A 499 2.76 8.06 16.54
C TRP A 499 3.25 7.23 17.73
N LYS A 500 4.49 6.74 17.68
CA LYS A 500 5.05 5.93 18.77
C LYS A 500 5.13 6.73 20.07
N MET A 501 5.57 7.99 20.04
CA MET A 501 5.63 8.85 21.24
C MET A 501 4.27 9.10 21.88
N VAL A 502 3.22 9.34 21.07
CA VAL A 502 1.85 9.55 21.57
C VAL A 502 1.29 8.28 22.22
N LEU A 503 1.57 7.11 21.66
CA LEU A 503 1.10 5.84 22.23
C LEU A 503 1.91 5.37 23.44
N THR A 504 3.22 5.62 23.50
CA THR A 504 4.06 5.17 24.62
C THR A 504 3.99 6.10 25.83
N GLN A 505 4.01 7.42 25.63
CA GLN A 505 4.05 8.36 26.77
C GLN A 505 2.69 8.57 27.43
N GLN A 506 1.58 8.37 26.72
CA GLN A 506 0.20 8.52 27.22
C GLN A 506 -0.10 9.83 28.00
N SER A 507 0.76 10.85 27.84
CA SER A 507 0.62 12.14 28.51
C SER A 507 -0.20 13.09 27.65
N ARG A 508 -1.20 13.72 28.26
CA ARG A 508 -2.04 14.72 27.60
C ARG A 508 -1.22 15.91 27.08
N ALA A 509 -0.31 16.44 27.90
CA ALA A 509 0.49 17.61 27.54
C ALA A 509 1.37 17.31 26.31
N VAL A 510 2.04 16.16 26.33
CA VAL A 510 2.89 15.71 25.22
C VAL A 510 2.08 15.47 23.94
N THR A 511 0.92 14.85 24.09
CA THR A 511 0.04 14.55 22.95
C THR A 511 -0.44 15.83 22.30
N GLU A 512 -0.88 16.82 23.08
CA GLU A 512 -1.32 18.11 22.55
C GLU A 512 -0.16 18.87 21.88
N GLU A 513 1.03 18.85 22.47
CA GLU A 513 2.24 19.49 21.91
C GLU A 513 2.62 18.87 20.55
N LEU A 514 2.73 17.55 20.47
CA LEU A 514 3.12 16.85 19.24
C LEU A 514 2.05 16.95 18.15
N LEU A 515 0.77 16.79 18.51
CA LEU A 515 -0.32 16.94 17.54
C LEU A 515 -0.46 18.39 17.07
N ALA A 516 -0.18 19.39 17.91
CA ALA A 516 -0.15 20.79 17.49
C ALA A 516 0.95 21.02 16.45
N ALA A 517 2.14 20.44 16.62
CA ALA A 517 3.23 20.54 15.65
C ALA A 517 2.85 19.93 14.29
N VAL A 518 2.25 18.72 14.29
CA VAL A 518 1.73 18.10 13.06
C VAL A 518 0.62 18.96 12.42
N TYR A 519 -0.22 19.59 13.23
CA TYR A 519 -1.33 20.41 12.74
C TYR A 519 -0.85 21.72 12.10
N ILE A 520 0.21 22.33 12.65
CA ILE A 520 0.89 23.49 12.05
C ILE A 520 1.42 23.10 10.67
N TYR A 521 2.09 21.94 10.56
CA TYR A 521 2.56 21.43 9.28
C TYR A 521 1.40 21.18 8.30
N TYR A 522 0.31 20.55 8.76
CA TYR A 522 -0.89 20.27 7.95
C TYR A 522 -1.57 21.52 7.36
N LYS A 523 -1.48 22.66 8.05
CA LYS A 523 -2.08 23.93 7.61
C LYS A 523 -1.30 24.67 6.53
N GLN A 524 -0.11 24.22 6.16
CA GLN A 524 0.67 24.86 5.11
C GLN A 524 -0.08 24.79 3.76
N LYS A 525 -0.13 25.93 3.05
CA LYS A 525 -0.95 26.09 1.82
C LYS A 525 -0.43 25.31 0.62
N ASN A 526 0.88 25.07 0.53
CA ASN A 526 1.54 24.53 -0.66
C ASN A 526 2.08 23.10 -0.45
N LEU A 527 1.30 22.23 0.19
CA LEU A 527 1.68 20.83 0.39
C LEU A 527 1.35 19.98 -0.85
N PRO A 528 2.27 19.10 -1.30
CA PRO A 528 1.96 18.09 -2.31
C PRO A 528 0.78 17.21 -1.89
N LEU A 529 0.02 16.73 -2.87
CA LEU A 529 -1.15 15.85 -2.67
C LEU A 529 -0.83 14.63 -1.80
N GLN A 530 0.27 13.94 -2.09
CA GLN A 530 0.73 12.76 -1.35
C GLN A 530 1.02 13.09 0.12
N THR A 531 1.65 14.24 0.37
CA THR A 531 1.93 14.75 1.72
C THR A 531 0.65 15.06 2.49
N ARG A 532 -0.32 15.71 1.85
CA ARG A 532 -1.61 16.03 2.47
C ARG A 532 -2.42 14.77 2.80
N SER A 533 -2.41 13.79 1.90
CA SER A 533 -3.03 12.47 2.11
C SER A 533 -2.39 11.71 3.28
N LEU A 534 -1.06 11.72 3.37
CA LEU A 534 -0.30 11.11 4.47
C LEU A 534 -0.68 11.72 5.84
N LEU A 535 -0.76 13.05 5.93
CA LEU A 535 -1.16 13.73 7.17
C LEU A 535 -2.63 13.48 7.54
N LEU A 536 -3.52 13.44 6.55
CA LEU A 536 -4.92 13.09 6.75
C LEU A 536 -5.05 11.66 7.28
N SER A 537 -4.32 10.71 6.67
CA SER A 537 -4.28 9.31 7.10
C SER A 537 -3.74 9.17 8.53
N PHE A 538 -2.70 9.94 8.88
CA PHE A 538 -2.15 9.97 10.23
C PHE A 538 -3.21 10.34 11.29
N TYR A 539 -3.90 11.46 11.11
CA TYR A 539 -4.95 11.87 12.06
C TYR A 539 -6.16 10.94 12.06
N SER A 540 -6.57 10.45 10.88
CA SER A 540 -7.69 9.51 10.75
C SER A 540 -7.41 8.22 11.51
N LYS A 541 -6.22 7.62 11.32
CA LYS A 541 -5.79 6.44 12.09
C LYS A 541 -5.68 6.74 13.59
N LEU A 542 -5.18 7.90 13.97
CA LEU A 542 -5.04 8.28 15.38
C LEU A 542 -6.41 8.41 16.05
N TYR A 543 -7.38 8.98 15.34
CA TYR A 543 -8.76 9.06 15.80
C TYR A 543 -9.37 7.67 15.99
N LEU A 544 -9.06 6.69 15.14
CA LEU A 544 -9.56 5.33 15.35
C LEU A 544 -9.07 4.70 16.66
N GLN A 545 -7.88 5.07 17.13
CA GLN A 545 -7.26 4.60 18.38
C GLN A 545 -7.78 5.30 19.65
N GLU A 546 -8.69 6.28 19.51
CA GLU A 546 -9.24 7.07 20.62
C GLU A 546 -9.87 6.22 21.73
N GLN A 547 -10.54 5.12 21.37
CA GLN A 547 -11.25 4.26 22.34
C GLN A 547 -10.30 3.56 23.31
N GLU A 548 -9.06 3.30 22.90
CA GLU A 548 -8.05 2.63 23.72
C GLU A 548 -7.26 3.62 24.60
N HIS A 549 -7.30 4.93 24.28
CA HIS A 549 -6.36 5.92 24.82
C HIS A 549 -7.05 7.23 25.24
N THR A 550 -7.29 7.39 26.54
CA THR A 550 -8.02 8.56 27.10
C THR A 550 -7.37 9.91 26.82
N HIS A 551 -6.04 9.98 26.69
CA HIS A 551 -5.32 11.20 26.36
C HIS A 551 -5.54 11.66 24.92
N ILE A 552 -5.78 10.73 23.99
CA ILE A 552 -6.12 11.03 22.59
C ILE A 552 -7.55 11.57 22.53
N ALA A 553 -8.49 10.93 23.23
CA ALA A 553 -9.89 11.36 23.27
C ALA A 553 -10.09 12.78 23.81
N ARG A 554 -9.19 13.21 24.69
CA ARG A 554 -9.22 14.55 25.31
C ARG A 554 -8.39 15.59 24.56
N SER A 555 -7.85 15.26 23.38
CA SER A 555 -7.05 16.21 22.59
C SER A 555 -7.90 17.26 21.91
N LYS A 556 -7.65 18.53 22.25
CA LYS A 556 -8.24 19.70 21.61
C LYS A 556 -7.76 19.87 20.18
N VAL A 557 -6.51 19.52 19.89
CA VAL A 557 -5.98 19.62 18.51
C VAL A 557 -6.68 18.63 17.59
N LEU A 558 -6.88 17.38 18.02
CA LEU A 558 -7.60 16.37 17.24
C LEU A 558 -9.05 16.80 16.96
N CYS A 559 -9.76 17.29 17.99
CA CYS A 559 -11.12 17.84 17.83
C CYS A 559 -11.16 19.03 16.85
N ARG A 560 -10.20 19.97 16.94
CA ARG A 560 -10.11 21.10 16.00
C ARG A 560 -9.81 20.66 14.57
N TRP A 561 -8.97 19.63 14.39
CA TRP A 561 -8.71 19.06 13.07
C TRP A 561 -9.99 18.43 12.50
N LEU A 562 -10.72 17.62 13.27
CA LEU A 562 -12.02 17.06 12.88
C LEU A 562 -13.01 18.16 12.46
N ALA A 563 -13.19 19.19 13.30
CA ALA A 563 -14.06 20.31 13.00
C ALA A 563 -13.68 21.07 11.71
N SER A 564 -12.43 20.97 11.25
CA SER A 564 -11.99 21.61 10.00
C SER A 564 -12.31 20.79 8.74
N LEU A 565 -12.68 19.50 8.85
CA LEU A 565 -12.87 18.61 7.70
C LEU A 565 -14.07 18.99 6.82
N PRO A 566 -15.27 19.30 7.35
CA PRO A 566 -16.41 19.70 6.52
C PRO A 566 -16.11 20.95 5.67
N VAL A 567 -15.40 21.92 6.25
CA VAL A 567 -14.98 23.14 5.55
C VAL A 567 -14.04 22.81 4.40
N GLN A 568 -13.04 21.97 4.66
CA GLN A 568 -12.09 21.53 3.63
C GLN A 568 -12.77 20.75 2.52
N LEU A 569 -13.75 19.91 2.86
CA LEU A 569 -14.54 19.18 1.86
C LEU A 569 -15.32 20.16 0.97
N SER A 570 -15.95 21.18 1.54
CA SER A 570 -16.68 22.21 0.77
C SER A 570 -15.78 23.03 -0.15
N GLN A 571 -14.53 23.29 0.26
CA GLN A 571 -13.55 24.05 -0.53
C GLN A 571 -12.88 23.20 -1.62
N LEU A 572 -12.71 21.89 -1.37
CA LEU A 572 -12.04 20.97 -2.28
C LEU A 572 -13.01 20.41 -3.33
N GLY A 573 -14.17 19.93 -2.91
CA GLY A 573 -15.21 19.37 -3.77
C GLY A 573 -14.66 18.40 -4.84
N HIS A 574 -14.99 18.67 -6.10
CA HIS A 574 -14.57 17.88 -7.26
C HIS A 574 -13.14 18.17 -7.74
N ARG A 575 -12.45 19.18 -7.20
CA ARG A 575 -11.07 19.53 -7.62
C ARG A 575 -10.09 18.40 -7.36
N ASN A 576 -10.38 17.56 -6.36
CA ASN A 576 -9.63 16.32 -6.11
C ASN A 576 -10.54 15.24 -5.49
N PRO A 577 -11.20 14.41 -6.31
CA PRO A 577 -12.17 13.42 -5.83
C PRO A 577 -11.55 12.38 -4.88
N ALA A 578 -10.30 12.00 -5.10
CA ALA A 578 -9.61 11.02 -4.26
C ALA A 578 -9.39 11.53 -2.82
N LEU A 579 -8.96 12.77 -2.65
CA LEU A 579 -8.85 13.39 -1.33
C LEU A 579 -10.22 13.63 -0.70
N SER A 580 -11.20 14.08 -1.48
CA SER A 580 -12.58 14.27 -0.98
C SER A 580 -13.15 12.97 -0.45
N ALA A 581 -12.92 11.83 -1.11
CA ALA A 581 -13.31 10.52 -0.61
C ALA A 581 -12.65 10.17 0.74
N GLN A 582 -11.35 10.46 0.92
CA GLN A 582 -10.66 10.24 2.21
C GLN A 582 -11.17 11.15 3.33
N LEU A 583 -11.50 12.41 3.01
CA LEU A 583 -12.15 13.33 3.95
C LEU A 583 -13.51 12.80 4.39
N ILE A 584 -14.34 12.34 3.44
CA ILE A 584 -15.66 11.78 3.71
C ILE A 584 -15.57 10.57 4.65
N VAL A 585 -14.60 9.66 4.44
CA VAL A 585 -14.38 8.51 5.35
C VAL A 585 -14.09 8.96 6.78
N SER A 586 -13.23 9.96 6.94
CA SER A 586 -12.84 10.47 8.26
C SER A 586 -13.99 11.23 8.94
N ILE A 587 -14.76 12.00 8.17
CA ILE A 587 -15.99 12.68 8.65
C ILE A 587 -17.02 11.64 9.09
N HIS A 588 -17.23 10.59 8.30
CA HIS A 588 -18.21 9.55 8.60
C HIS A 588 -17.87 8.78 9.87
N ALA A 589 -16.60 8.43 10.06
CA ALA A 589 -16.14 7.75 11.28
C ALA A 589 -16.35 8.62 12.54
N ALA A 590 -16.13 9.93 12.44
CA ALA A 590 -16.34 10.86 13.55
C ALA A 590 -17.81 11.18 13.81
N ALA A 591 -18.61 11.24 12.74
CA ALA A 591 -20.05 11.45 12.81
C ALA A 591 -20.75 10.24 13.45
N SER A 592 -20.37 9.01 13.07
CA SER A 592 -20.90 7.79 13.68
C SER A 592 -20.55 7.62 15.15
N ARG A 593 -19.51 8.30 15.63
CA ARG A 593 -19.11 8.33 17.05
C ARG A 593 -19.69 9.53 17.81
N GLY A 594 -20.51 10.36 17.17
CA GLY A 594 -21.18 11.49 17.82
C GLY A 594 -20.26 12.65 18.23
N ASN A 595 -19.15 12.88 17.51
CA ASN A 595 -18.24 13.98 17.84
C ASN A 595 -18.93 15.35 17.67
N LYS A 596 -19.16 16.07 18.78
CA LYS A 596 -19.94 17.32 18.81
C LYS A 596 -19.37 18.44 17.94
N GLU A 597 -18.06 18.65 17.98
CA GLU A 597 -17.39 19.73 17.23
C GLU A 597 -17.46 19.49 15.72
N LEU A 598 -17.27 18.23 15.29
CA LEU A 598 -17.45 17.82 13.90
C LEU A 598 -18.90 17.99 13.45
N LEU A 599 -19.88 17.53 14.24
CA LEU A 599 -21.30 17.64 13.89
C LEU A 599 -21.76 19.11 13.79
N ASN A 600 -21.30 19.99 14.67
CA ASN A 600 -21.56 21.44 14.59
C ASN A 600 -20.96 22.06 13.32
N SER A 601 -19.74 21.65 12.96
CA SER A 601 -19.13 22.08 11.70
C SER A 601 -19.90 21.54 10.49
N LEU A 602 -20.25 20.26 10.48
CA LEU A 602 -21.03 19.64 9.40
C LEU A 602 -22.39 20.35 9.23
N GLN A 603 -23.07 20.69 10.33
CA GLN A 603 -24.31 21.46 10.33
C GLN A 603 -24.13 22.84 9.70
N THR A 604 -23.04 23.53 10.03
CA THR A 604 -22.73 24.88 9.54
C THR A 604 -22.51 24.90 8.02
N TYR A 605 -21.87 23.86 7.47
CA TYR A 605 -21.55 23.77 6.05
C TYR A 605 -22.53 22.91 5.24
N ALA A 606 -23.58 22.36 5.87
CA ALA A 606 -24.53 21.45 5.22
C ALA A 606 -25.14 22.05 3.96
N CYS A 607 -25.68 23.27 4.00
CA CYS A 607 -26.32 23.89 2.83
C CYS A 607 -25.35 24.04 1.64
N ARG A 608 -24.06 24.30 1.88
CA ARG A 608 -23.03 24.37 0.81
C ARG A 608 -22.64 22.98 0.28
N LEU A 609 -22.59 21.97 1.15
CA LEU A 609 -22.22 20.62 0.77
C LEU A 609 -23.31 19.95 -0.08
N TYR A 610 -24.58 20.26 0.19
CA TYR A 610 -25.75 19.72 -0.49
C TYR A 610 -26.41 20.73 -1.45
N ASP A 611 -25.68 21.72 -1.93
CA ASP A 611 -26.20 22.64 -2.94
C ASP A 611 -26.56 21.87 -4.24
N PRO A 612 -27.75 22.08 -4.83
CA PRO A 612 -28.21 21.29 -5.96
C PRO A 612 -27.44 21.55 -7.27
N GLN A 613 -26.67 22.63 -7.36
CA GLN A 613 -25.89 23.00 -8.54
C GLN A 613 -24.39 22.84 -8.30
N ASP A 614 -23.88 23.44 -7.21
CA ASP A 614 -22.44 23.53 -6.91
C ASP A 614 -22.02 22.65 -5.72
N GLY A 615 -22.95 21.86 -5.18
CA GLY A 615 -22.72 21.06 -3.97
C GLY A 615 -21.74 19.92 -4.21
N VAL A 616 -21.00 19.59 -3.15
CA VAL A 616 -20.08 18.44 -3.16
C VAL A 616 -20.82 17.13 -3.44
N VAL A 617 -22.09 17.01 -3.01
CA VAL A 617 -22.92 15.83 -3.26
C VAL A 617 -23.21 15.59 -4.74
N VAL A 618 -23.34 16.64 -5.56
CA VAL A 618 -23.68 16.51 -6.99
C VAL A 618 -22.42 16.42 -7.87
N LEU A 619 -21.29 16.98 -7.42
CA LEU A 619 -20.06 17.06 -8.22
C LEU A 619 -19.09 15.86 -8.02
N LEU A 620 -19.29 15.03 -7.00
CA LEU A 620 -18.42 13.88 -6.71
C LEU A 620 -18.88 12.58 -7.40
N PRO A 621 -18.00 11.56 -7.55
CA PRO A 621 -18.36 10.24 -8.08
C PRO A 621 -19.38 9.48 -7.22
N ALA A 622 -20.14 8.57 -7.83
CA ALA A 622 -21.27 7.85 -7.21
C ALA A 622 -20.99 7.26 -5.82
N GLU A 623 -19.84 6.60 -5.61
CA GLU A 623 -19.47 6.05 -4.29
C GLU A 623 -19.37 7.12 -3.19
N SER A 624 -18.84 8.30 -3.55
CA SER A 624 -18.72 9.42 -2.62
C SER A 624 -20.07 10.11 -2.42
N GLN A 625 -20.91 10.21 -3.46
CA GLN A 625 -22.29 10.68 -3.33
C GLN A 625 -23.08 9.81 -2.34
N GLN A 626 -22.93 8.48 -2.41
CA GLN A 626 -23.63 7.56 -1.52
C GLN A 626 -23.24 7.80 -0.05
N ARG A 627 -21.94 7.94 0.23
CA ARG A 627 -21.45 8.26 1.57
C ARG A 627 -21.87 9.64 2.05
N MET A 628 -21.97 10.62 1.14
CA MET A 628 -22.54 11.94 1.45
C MET A 628 -24.00 11.80 1.87
N VAL A 629 -24.84 11.09 1.11
CA VAL A 629 -26.23 10.85 1.51
C VAL A 629 -26.31 10.18 2.89
N GLN A 630 -25.46 9.18 3.18
CA GLN A 630 -25.38 8.54 4.49
C GLN A 630 -25.01 9.51 5.62
N LEU A 631 -24.19 10.55 5.37
CA LEU A 631 -23.82 11.55 6.38
C LEU A 631 -25.01 12.36 6.90
N LEU A 632 -26.08 12.51 6.10
CA LEU A 632 -27.32 13.18 6.54
C LEU A 632 -27.91 12.48 7.78
N TYR A 633 -27.70 11.17 7.94
CA TYR A 633 -28.19 10.42 9.09
C TYR A 633 -27.61 10.92 10.42
N PHE A 634 -26.44 11.55 10.41
CA PHE A 634 -25.79 12.03 11.63
C PHE A 634 -26.06 13.51 11.94
N LEU A 635 -26.70 14.25 11.02
CA LEU A 635 -26.98 15.67 11.25
C LEU A 635 -27.92 15.84 12.46
N PRO A 636 -27.59 16.73 13.42
CA PRO A 636 -28.45 16.99 14.58
C PRO A 636 -29.79 17.61 14.19
N LYS A 637 -29.78 18.58 13.26
CA LYS A 637 -30.99 19.29 12.80
C LYS A 637 -30.97 19.46 11.29
N MET A 638 -32.12 19.45 10.66
CA MET A 638 -32.25 19.71 9.23
C MET A 638 -33.08 20.97 8.99
N PRO A 639 -32.44 22.14 8.81
CA PRO A 639 -33.15 23.40 8.64
C PRO A 639 -33.79 23.49 7.24
N GLN A 640 -34.84 24.31 7.10
CA GLN A 640 -35.58 24.49 5.84
C GLN A 640 -34.70 24.79 4.61
N PRO A 641 -33.66 25.65 4.66
CA PRO A 641 -32.79 25.88 3.50
C PRO A 641 -32.03 24.62 3.06
N LEU A 642 -31.67 23.74 4.00
CA LEU A 642 -31.04 22.47 3.67
C LEU A 642 -32.06 21.54 2.97
N LEU A 643 -33.30 21.50 3.45
CA LEU A 643 -34.34 20.67 2.84
C LEU A 643 -34.71 21.13 1.43
N ALA A 644 -34.76 22.44 1.19
CA ALA A 644 -34.91 23.00 -0.16
C ALA A 644 -33.76 22.53 -1.09
N ASN A 645 -32.52 22.60 -0.61
CA ASN A 645 -31.35 22.13 -1.34
C ASN A 645 -31.39 20.61 -1.62
N LEU A 646 -31.79 19.81 -0.64
CA LEU A 646 -31.95 18.35 -0.79
C LEU A 646 -33.07 18.01 -1.77
N SER A 647 -34.20 18.73 -1.73
CA SER A 647 -35.29 18.59 -2.70
C SER A 647 -34.78 18.87 -4.11
N GLY A 648 -34.01 19.95 -4.29
CA GLY A 648 -33.36 20.26 -5.57
C GLY A 648 -32.38 19.16 -6.01
N CYS A 649 -31.59 18.59 -5.10
CA CYS A 649 -30.69 17.49 -5.43
C CYS A 649 -31.47 16.27 -5.95
N CYS A 650 -32.63 15.98 -5.38
CA CYS A 650 -33.50 14.89 -5.83
C CYS A 650 -34.14 15.13 -7.20
N THR A 651 -34.29 16.37 -7.65
CA THR A 651 -35.05 16.67 -8.89
C THR A 651 -34.17 17.11 -10.06
N THR A 652 -32.99 17.70 -9.84
CA THR A 652 -32.13 18.22 -10.93
C THR A 652 -31.48 17.15 -11.82
N GLY A 653 -31.69 15.86 -11.56
CA GLY A 653 -31.10 14.76 -12.34
C GLY A 653 -29.60 14.54 -12.13
N ARG A 654 -28.96 15.27 -11.20
CA ARG A 654 -27.51 15.20 -10.96
C ARG A 654 -27.07 14.03 -10.07
N ILE A 655 -27.97 13.50 -9.25
CA ILE A 655 -27.78 12.25 -8.51
C ILE A 655 -28.65 11.16 -9.12
N SER A 656 -28.20 9.90 -9.05
CA SER A 656 -29.00 8.79 -9.55
C SER A 656 -30.32 8.65 -8.79
N VAL A 657 -31.34 8.10 -9.44
CA VAL A 657 -32.65 7.81 -8.85
C VAL A 657 -32.53 6.98 -7.58
N ASN A 658 -31.65 5.96 -7.56
CA ASN A 658 -31.43 5.11 -6.39
C ASN A 658 -30.87 5.90 -5.20
N LEU A 659 -29.99 6.89 -5.46
CA LEU A 659 -29.48 7.78 -4.41
C LEU A 659 -30.56 8.76 -3.93
N ALA A 660 -31.37 9.33 -4.83
CA ALA A 660 -32.49 10.20 -4.47
C ALA A 660 -33.50 9.44 -3.60
N ALA A 661 -33.83 8.20 -3.97
CA ALA A 661 -34.70 7.34 -3.18
C ALA A 661 -34.09 7.03 -1.79
N SER A 662 -32.80 6.72 -1.73
CA SER A 662 -32.09 6.51 -0.46
C SER A 662 -32.09 7.75 0.44
N LEU A 663 -31.96 8.94 -0.15
CA LEU A 663 -32.04 10.22 0.55
C LEU A 663 -33.44 10.45 1.13
N ILE A 664 -34.49 10.26 0.33
CA ILE A 664 -35.89 10.41 0.78
C ILE A 664 -36.20 9.44 1.93
N ARG A 665 -35.77 8.17 1.81
CA ARG A 665 -35.92 7.17 2.88
C ARG A 665 -35.17 7.57 4.15
N LEU A 666 -33.95 8.08 4.02
CA LEU A 666 -33.17 8.54 5.18
C LEU A 666 -33.86 9.70 5.89
N LEU A 667 -34.41 10.67 5.15
CA LEU A 667 -35.19 11.76 5.72
C LEU A 667 -36.47 11.25 6.39
N HIS A 668 -37.15 10.27 5.80
CA HIS A 668 -38.29 9.60 6.43
C HIS A 668 -37.89 9.01 7.79
N PHE A 669 -36.80 8.24 7.87
CA PHE A 669 -36.29 7.67 9.13
C PHE A 669 -35.86 8.71 10.18
N ARG A 670 -35.50 9.93 9.77
CA ARG A 670 -35.14 11.03 10.69
C ARG A 670 -36.33 11.94 11.03
N SER A 671 -37.51 11.67 10.46
CA SER A 671 -38.77 12.36 10.78
C SER A 671 -39.50 11.65 11.93
N SER A 672 -40.27 12.41 12.71
CA SER A 672 -41.07 11.84 13.80
C SER A 672 -42.27 11.02 13.29
N LEU A 673 -42.65 11.21 12.02
CA LEU A 673 -43.70 10.45 11.33
C LEU A 673 -43.28 9.01 10.98
N SER A 674 -41.99 8.68 11.04
CA SER A 674 -41.57 7.30 10.91
C SER A 674 -41.87 6.54 12.21
N SER A 675 -42.50 5.36 12.11
CA SER A 675 -42.68 4.46 13.27
C SER A 675 -41.36 3.83 13.76
N TRP A 676 -40.22 4.33 13.28
CA TRP A 676 -38.90 3.78 13.48
C TRP A 676 -38.14 4.62 14.51
N SER A 677 -38.00 4.11 15.74
CA SER A 677 -37.10 4.68 16.73
C SER A 677 -35.92 3.73 16.98
N VAL A 678 -34.73 4.11 16.51
CA VAL A 678 -33.49 3.40 16.85
C VAL A 678 -32.63 4.31 17.73
N GLY A 679 -32.57 3.97 19.02
CA GLY A 679 -31.76 4.65 20.02
C GLY A 679 -32.36 5.95 20.56
N SER A 680 -31.54 6.70 21.31
CA SER A 680 -31.93 7.95 21.99
C SER A 680 -31.78 9.21 21.11
N GLN A 681 -31.79 9.07 19.78
CA GLN A 681 -31.64 10.23 18.89
C GLN A 681 -33.00 10.94 18.74
N GLU A 682 -33.03 12.22 19.14
CA GLU A 682 -34.17 13.10 18.90
C GLU A 682 -34.44 13.26 17.39
N ALA A 683 -35.72 13.45 17.03
CA ALA A 683 -36.12 13.71 15.64
C ALA A 683 -35.37 14.94 15.10
N ALA A 684 -34.71 14.78 13.95
CA ALA A 684 -33.89 15.85 13.35
C ALA A 684 -34.72 16.90 12.61
N LEU A 685 -35.98 16.54 12.34
CA LEU A 685 -36.90 17.18 11.42
C LEU A 685 -38.27 17.30 12.10
N GLN A 686 -38.87 18.47 11.99
CA GLN A 686 -40.28 18.68 12.34
C GLN A 686 -41.17 18.08 11.24
N ASP A 687 -42.34 17.60 11.61
CA ASP A 687 -43.26 16.96 10.66
C ASP A 687 -43.69 17.90 9.53
N VAL A 688 -43.88 19.18 9.84
CA VAL A 688 -44.22 20.23 8.87
C VAL A 688 -43.11 20.39 7.82
N ASP A 689 -41.85 20.40 8.27
CA ASP A 689 -40.69 20.55 7.38
C ASP A 689 -40.51 19.30 6.51
N TYR A 690 -40.80 18.11 7.04
CA TYR A 690 -40.74 16.85 6.29
C TYR A 690 -41.80 16.79 5.20
N ILE A 691 -43.06 17.13 5.53
CA ILE A 691 -44.14 17.14 4.56
C ILE A 691 -43.90 18.23 3.50
N SER A 692 -43.37 19.39 3.90
CA SER A 692 -42.95 20.44 2.97
C SER A 692 -41.87 19.97 2.00
N PHE A 693 -40.88 19.22 2.49
CA PHE A 693 -39.86 18.58 1.66
C PHE A 693 -40.47 17.59 0.66
N LEU A 694 -41.37 16.71 1.11
CA LEU A 694 -42.05 15.75 0.22
C LEU A 694 -42.89 16.47 -0.85
N PHE A 695 -43.62 17.52 -0.47
CA PHE A 695 -44.41 18.31 -1.40
C PHE A 695 -43.54 19.04 -2.44
N SER A 696 -42.41 19.62 -2.00
CA SER A 696 -41.45 20.29 -2.90
C SER A 696 -40.80 19.28 -3.87
N THR A 697 -40.46 18.09 -3.38
CA THR A 697 -39.88 17.01 -4.19
C THR A 697 -40.91 16.44 -5.17
N LEU A 698 -42.17 16.31 -4.75
CA LEU A 698 -43.31 15.92 -5.59
C LEU A 698 -43.54 16.92 -6.72
N ALA A 699 -43.49 18.22 -6.41
CA ALA A 699 -43.64 19.29 -7.39
C ALA A 699 -42.53 19.25 -8.47
N GLY A 700 -41.32 18.82 -8.11
CA GLY A 700 -40.21 18.63 -9.06
C GLY A 700 -39.42 19.89 -9.39
N PHE A 701 -40.00 21.07 -9.15
CA PHE A 701 -39.44 22.37 -9.52
C PHE A 701 -39.35 23.31 -8.32
N SER A 702 -38.30 24.14 -8.30
CA SER A 702 -38.17 25.19 -7.29
C SER A 702 -39.20 26.30 -7.52
N SER A 703 -39.57 27.01 -6.46
CA SER A 703 -40.49 28.16 -6.57
C SER A 703 -39.97 29.25 -7.52
N GLU A 704 -38.65 29.45 -7.58
CA GLU A 704 -38.01 30.41 -8.48
C GLU A 704 -38.14 29.98 -9.94
N HIS A 705 -37.98 28.70 -10.23
CA HIS A 705 -38.13 28.18 -11.58
C HIS A 705 -39.59 28.22 -12.04
N LEU A 706 -40.54 27.92 -11.15
CA LEU A 706 -41.96 28.02 -11.46
C LEU A 706 -42.40 29.46 -11.74
N ALA A 707 -41.86 30.43 -11.00
CA ALA A 707 -42.08 31.85 -11.26
C ALA A 707 -41.51 32.26 -12.62
N ALA A 708 -40.27 31.84 -12.94
CA ALA A 708 -39.64 32.12 -14.23
C ALA A 708 -40.42 31.53 -15.42
N LEU A 709 -41.05 30.36 -15.24
CA LEU A 709 -41.91 29.75 -16.26
C LEU A 709 -43.24 30.50 -16.48
N GLN A 710 -43.69 31.33 -15.53
CA GLN A 710 -44.89 32.15 -15.76
C GLN A 710 -44.60 33.35 -16.65
N ASP A 711 -43.35 33.82 -16.68
CA ASP A 711 -42.91 34.97 -17.48
C ASP A 711 -42.44 34.55 -18.90
N ASP A 712 -42.44 33.26 -19.21
CA ASP A 712 -41.92 32.71 -20.47
C ASP A 712 -42.99 32.70 -21.58
N GLU A 713 -42.86 33.65 -22.54
CA GLU A 713 -43.76 33.79 -23.69
C GLU A 713 -43.72 32.60 -24.68
N THR A 714 -42.82 31.62 -24.47
CA THR A 714 -42.73 30.42 -25.32
C THR A 714 -43.69 29.29 -24.92
N ALA A 715 -44.43 29.44 -23.83
CA ALA A 715 -45.44 28.47 -23.40
C ALA A 715 -46.58 28.36 -24.44
N LEU A 716 -46.92 27.13 -24.82
CA LEU A 716 -47.96 26.82 -25.81
C LEU A 716 -49.27 27.59 -25.53
N LEU A 717 -49.89 28.14 -26.58
CA LEU A 717 -51.19 28.81 -26.49
C LEU A 717 -52.24 27.90 -25.83
N PRO A 718 -53.07 28.44 -24.91
CA PRO A 718 -54.12 27.66 -24.25
C PRO A 718 -55.10 27.09 -25.29
N SER A 719 -55.37 25.79 -25.20
CA SER A 719 -56.36 25.14 -26.06
C SER A 719 -57.78 25.42 -25.55
N SER A 720 -58.77 25.43 -26.44
CA SER A 720 -60.19 25.64 -26.05
C SER A 720 -60.75 24.53 -25.13
N LEU A 721 -60.00 23.44 -24.92
CA LEU A 721 -60.40 22.27 -24.13
C LEU A 721 -59.79 22.26 -22.72
N SER A 722 -58.75 23.06 -22.45
CA SER A 722 -58.14 23.18 -21.12
C SER A 722 -57.46 24.54 -20.94
N PRO A 723 -57.82 25.34 -19.91
CA PRO A 723 -57.24 26.67 -19.68
C PRO A 723 -55.80 26.64 -19.15
N LEU A 724 -55.27 25.46 -18.84
CA LEU A 724 -53.98 25.29 -18.17
C LEU A 724 -52.89 24.90 -19.18
N CYS A 725 -51.87 25.75 -19.33
CA CYS A 725 -50.78 25.58 -20.28
C CYS A 725 -49.72 24.62 -19.71
N LEU A 726 -49.25 23.66 -20.54
CA LEU A 726 -48.22 22.71 -20.12
C LEU A 726 -46.84 23.07 -20.65
N TYR A 727 -45.87 23.13 -19.75
CA TYR A 727 -44.45 23.14 -20.11
C TYR A 727 -43.98 21.70 -20.34
N GLN A 728 -43.47 21.41 -21.55
CA GLN A 728 -42.95 20.08 -21.88
C GLN A 728 -41.55 19.88 -21.31
N THR A 729 -41.44 19.01 -20.30
CA THR A 729 -40.13 18.67 -19.72
C THR A 729 -39.32 17.76 -20.64
N PRO A 730 -37.98 17.82 -20.64
CA PRO A 730 -37.15 16.85 -21.34
C PRO A 730 -37.43 15.41 -20.88
N LEU A 731 -37.36 14.42 -21.78
CA LEU A 731 -37.66 13.01 -21.48
C LEU A 731 -36.85 12.47 -20.28
N GLU A 732 -35.54 12.73 -20.25
CA GLU A 732 -34.66 12.27 -19.16
C GLU A 732 -35.09 12.81 -17.80
N HIS A 733 -35.38 14.12 -17.74
CA HIS A 733 -35.86 14.78 -16.53
C HIS A 733 -37.24 14.26 -16.11
N PHE A 734 -38.14 14.05 -17.06
CA PHE A 734 -39.46 13.45 -16.80
C PHE A 734 -39.32 12.05 -16.18
N THR A 735 -38.48 11.19 -16.75
CA THR A 735 -38.29 9.83 -16.24
C THR A 735 -37.64 9.80 -14.86
N HIS A 736 -36.63 10.65 -14.63
CA HIS A 736 -35.97 10.78 -13.33
C HIS A 736 -36.95 11.28 -12.26
N HIS A 737 -37.70 12.35 -12.56
CA HIS A 737 -38.72 12.89 -11.66
C HIS A 737 -39.82 11.88 -11.38
N TRP A 738 -40.28 11.12 -12.37
CA TRP A 738 -41.29 10.08 -12.19
C TRP A 738 -40.87 9.00 -11.18
N ASP A 739 -39.63 8.50 -11.27
CA ASP A 739 -39.15 7.48 -10.33
C ASP A 739 -38.96 8.06 -8.91
N VAL A 740 -38.58 9.33 -8.81
CA VAL A 740 -38.51 10.06 -7.52
C VAL A 740 -39.92 10.23 -6.92
N VAL A 741 -40.92 10.57 -7.74
CA VAL A 741 -42.33 10.67 -7.33
C VAL A 741 -42.85 9.35 -6.77
N GLU A 742 -42.48 8.21 -7.36
CA GLU A 742 -42.85 6.90 -6.83
C GLU A 742 -42.35 6.69 -5.40
N GLU A 743 -41.11 7.10 -5.10
CA GLU A 743 -40.58 7.00 -3.73
C GLU A 743 -41.23 8.01 -2.77
N VAL A 744 -41.56 9.21 -3.23
CA VAL A 744 -42.34 10.19 -2.44
C VAL A 744 -43.73 9.61 -2.12
N CYS A 745 -44.41 9.01 -3.09
CA CYS A 745 -45.72 8.38 -2.89
C CYS A 745 -45.64 7.26 -1.85
N ARG A 746 -44.64 6.38 -1.96
CA ARG A 746 -44.39 5.33 -0.96
C ARG A 746 -44.18 5.91 0.44
N SER A 747 -43.41 7.00 0.55
CA SER A 747 -43.15 7.67 1.83
C SER A 747 -44.40 8.35 2.41
N LEU A 748 -45.30 8.85 1.57
CA LEU A 748 -46.59 9.42 2.01
C LEU A 748 -47.56 8.33 2.49
N GLU A 749 -47.50 7.13 1.89
CA GLU A 749 -48.35 5.99 2.27
C GLU A 749 -47.98 5.35 3.60
N THR A 750 -46.71 5.46 4.02
CA THR A 750 -46.26 4.96 5.32
C THR A 750 -46.68 5.88 6.48
N ILE A 751 -47.12 7.10 6.20
CA ILE A 751 -47.63 8.02 7.23
C ILE A 751 -49.01 7.52 7.70
N GLY A 752 -49.19 7.41 9.02
CA GLY A 752 -50.26 6.62 9.63
C GLY A 752 -51.71 6.95 9.24
N SER A 753 -52.02 8.15 8.74
CA SER A 753 -53.36 8.54 8.28
C SER A 753 -53.36 9.07 6.85
N LYS A 754 -53.89 8.27 5.91
CA LYS A 754 -54.02 8.66 4.50
C LYS A 754 -54.92 9.88 4.30
N SER A 755 -56.01 10.00 5.07
CA SER A 755 -56.94 11.13 4.96
C SER A 755 -56.29 12.45 5.37
N GLN A 756 -55.54 12.45 6.48
CA GLN A 756 -54.80 13.65 6.92
C GLN A 756 -53.68 14.02 5.95
N CYS A 757 -52.96 13.03 5.41
CA CYS A 757 -51.96 13.28 4.38
C CYS A 757 -52.57 13.90 3.11
N PHE A 758 -53.73 13.38 2.69
CA PHE A 758 -54.47 13.94 1.57
C PHE A 758 -54.95 15.37 1.85
N ASP A 759 -55.47 15.66 3.03
CA ASP A 759 -55.90 17.02 3.41
C ASP A 759 -54.73 18.01 3.39
N ILE A 760 -53.54 17.60 3.84
CA ILE A 760 -52.34 18.44 3.80
C ILE A 760 -51.89 18.67 2.35
N LEU A 761 -51.85 17.61 1.53
CA LEU A 761 -51.51 17.70 0.10
C LEU A 761 -52.49 18.62 -0.63
N GLN A 762 -53.79 18.46 -0.39
CA GLN A 762 -54.86 19.28 -0.95
C GLN A 762 -54.68 20.75 -0.60
N ASN A 763 -54.38 21.06 0.66
CA ASN A 763 -54.10 22.42 1.10
C ASN A 763 -52.84 23.00 0.42
N GLY A 764 -51.81 22.18 0.20
CA GLY A 764 -50.61 22.56 -0.55
C GLY A 764 -50.93 22.92 -2.01
N ILE A 765 -51.69 22.07 -2.71
CA ILE A 765 -52.13 22.32 -4.09
C ILE A 765 -52.93 23.62 -4.17
N PHE A 766 -53.90 23.80 -3.28
CA PHE A 766 -54.75 24.99 -3.22
C PHE A 766 -53.95 26.27 -3.00
N ARG A 767 -52.99 26.25 -2.06
CA ARG A 767 -52.22 27.46 -1.70
C ARG A 767 -51.16 27.84 -2.73
N TYR A 768 -50.47 26.85 -3.31
CA TYR A 768 -49.23 27.09 -4.05
C TYR A 768 -49.33 26.84 -5.56
N LEU A 769 -50.17 25.92 -6.01
CA LEU A 769 -50.15 25.44 -7.40
C LEU A 769 -51.33 25.96 -8.24
N MET A 770 -52.50 26.17 -7.62
CA MET A 770 -53.70 26.65 -8.33
C MET A 770 -53.57 28.07 -8.92
N LYS A 771 -52.55 28.84 -8.53
CA LYS A 771 -52.30 30.19 -9.05
C LYS A 771 -51.40 30.20 -10.29
N LEU A 772 -50.90 29.05 -10.71
CA LEU A 772 -50.01 28.92 -11.86
C LEU A 772 -50.82 28.80 -13.15
N GLU A 773 -50.43 29.58 -14.16
CA GLU A 773 -51.01 29.51 -15.51
C GLU A 773 -50.27 28.48 -16.36
N VAL A 774 -48.94 28.38 -16.18
CA VAL A 774 -48.07 27.39 -16.82
C VAL A 774 -47.63 26.33 -15.80
N VAL A 775 -47.92 25.06 -16.08
CA VAL A 775 -47.57 23.92 -15.21
C VAL A 775 -46.71 22.91 -15.98
N PRO A 776 -45.58 22.43 -15.43
CA PRO A 776 -44.80 21.37 -16.06
C PRO A 776 -45.57 20.05 -16.21
N ASP A 777 -45.42 19.37 -17.34
CA ASP A 777 -46.05 18.07 -17.62
C ASP A 777 -45.64 16.99 -16.58
N SER A 778 -44.38 16.98 -16.13
CA SER A 778 -43.90 16.06 -15.09
C SER A 778 -44.52 16.33 -13.71
N MET A 779 -44.71 17.61 -13.36
CA MET A 779 -45.39 18.00 -12.12
C MET A 779 -46.85 17.57 -12.15
N ALA A 780 -47.56 17.87 -13.24
CA ALA A 780 -48.97 17.50 -13.41
C ALA A 780 -49.15 15.97 -13.29
N ALA A 781 -48.28 15.20 -13.96
CA ALA A 781 -48.31 13.74 -13.89
C ALA A 781 -48.00 13.22 -12.46
N GLY A 782 -47.02 13.82 -11.78
CA GLY A 782 -46.65 13.44 -10.41
C GLY A 782 -47.73 13.74 -9.38
N LEU A 783 -48.40 14.90 -9.47
CA LEU A 783 -49.53 15.26 -8.61
C LEU A 783 -50.70 14.28 -8.76
N LEU A 784 -51.07 13.95 -10.00
CA LEU A 784 -52.11 12.97 -10.28
C LEU A 784 -51.75 11.60 -9.73
N ARG A 785 -50.47 11.19 -9.84
CA ARG A 785 -49.98 9.95 -9.26
C ARG A 785 -50.10 9.94 -7.74
N ALA A 786 -49.62 10.97 -7.05
CA ALA A 786 -49.72 11.08 -5.59
C ALA A 786 -51.17 11.09 -5.10
N VAL A 787 -52.03 11.86 -5.77
CA VAL A 787 -53.47 11.91 -5.47
C VAL A 787 -54.11 10.53 -5.67
N SER A 788 -53.80 9.82 -6.75
CA SER A 788 -54.33 8.47 -7.01
C SER A 788 -53.96 7.44 -5.94
N ARG A 789 -52.79 7.60 -5.30
CA ARG A 789 -52.25 6.68 -4.28
C ARG A 789 -52.82 6.95 -2.88
N LEU A 790 -53.14 8.21 -2.59
CA LEU A 790 -53.69 8.64 -1.30
C LEU A 790 -55.22 8.64 -1.23
N LEU A 791 -55.91 8.75 -2.38
CA LEU A 791 -57.36 8.70 -2.45
C LEU A 791 -57.91 7.33 -2.04
N ASP A 792 -58.85 7.34 -1.10
CA ASP A 792 -59.68 6.21 -0.72
C ASP A 792 -61.16 6.57 -0.96
N LEU A 793 -62.06 5.58 -1.05
CA LEU A 793 -63.49 5.77 -1.32
C LEU A 793 -64.18 6.71 -0.30
N SER A 794 -63.58 6.86 0.89
CA SER A 794 -64.03 7.68 2.01
C SER A 794 -63.57 9.15 1.95
N ILE A 795 -62.62 9.51 1.07
CA ILE A 795 -62.00 10.84 1.00
C ILE A 795 -62.59 11.62 -0.18
N LEU A 796 -63.12 12.81 0.09
CA LEU A 796 -63.72 13.71 -0.91
C LEU A 796 -62.81 14.92 -1.15
N PRO A 797 -62.26 15.09 -2.37
CA PRO A 797 -61.51 16.30 -2.71
C PRO A 797 -62.38 17.56 -2.65
N ALA A 798 -61.80 18.68 -2.24
CA ALA A 798 -62.40 19.98 -2.39
C ALA A 798 -62.66 20.28 -3.88
N GLU A 799 -63.82 20.84 -4.20
CA GLU A 799 -64.29 21.05 -5.57
C GLU A 799 -63.29 21.84 -6.43
N GLN A 800 -62.65 22.85 -5.84
CA GLN A 800 -61.63 23.67 -6.50
C GLN A 800 -60.38 22.87 -6.89
N VAL A 801 -59.92 21.99 -6.00
CA VAL A 801 -58.76 21.12 -6.25
C VAL A 801 -59.12 20.02 -7.26
N LEU A 802 -60.35 19.50 -7.20
CA LEU A 802 -60.85 18.55 -8.20
C LEU A 802 -60.88 19.17 -9.60
N ARG A 803 -61.34 20.42 -9.73
CA ARG A 803 -61.34 21.16 -11.01
C ARG A 803 -59.92 21.33 -11.54
N PHE A 804 -58.98 21.79 -10.70
CA PHE A 804 -57.58 21.93 -11.08
C PHE A 804 -56.95 20.60 -11.56
N LEU A 805 -57.13 19.51 -10.80
CA LEU A 805 -56.62 18.19 -11.18
C LEU A 805 -57.25 17.69 -12.48
N SER A 806 -58.55 17.93 -12.70
CA SER A 806 -59.22 17.59 -13.96
C SER A 806 -58.65 18.37 -15.16
N GLN A 807 -58.28 19.65 -14.96
CA GLN A 807 -57.60 20.45 -15.97
C GLN A 807 -56.20 19.89 -16.27
N CYS A 808 -55.42 19.51 -15.25
CA CYS A 808 -54.14 18.83 -15.44
C CYS A 808 -54.29 17.52 -16.24
N CYS A 809 -55.31 16.70 -15.95
CA CYS A 809 -55.61 15.49 -16.71
C CYS A 809 -55.91 15.79 -18.18
N LEU A 810 -56.81 16.74 -18.45
CA LEU A 810 -57.20 17.12 -19.80
C LEU A 810 -56.02 17.68 -20.59
N SER A 811 -55.23 18.59 -20.01
CA SER A 811 -54.05 19.14 -20.67
C SER A 811 -53.02 18.04 -21.01
N LEU A 812 -52.81 17.05 -20.12
CA LEU A 812 -51.91 15.92 -20.38
C LEU A 812 -52.44 14.98 -21.48
N LEU A 813 -53.75 14.76 -21.55
CA LEU A 813 -54.39 13.99 -22.64
C LEU A 813 -54.25 14.71 -23.98
N VAL A 814 -54.45 16.03 -24.02
CA VAL A 814 -54.21 16.84 -25.21
C VAL A 814 -52.75 16.75 -25.65
N LEU A 815 -51.81 16.85 -24.71
CA LEU A 815 -50.39 16.67 -24.97
C LEU A 815 -50.11 15.27 -25.55
N LEU A 816 -50.67 14.20 -24.98
CA LEU A 816 -50.53 12.83 -25.51
C LEU A 816 -51.02 12.68 -26.95
N VAL A 817 -52.18 13.27 -27.28
CA VAL A 817 -52.75 13.26 -28.63
C VAL A 817 -51.89 14.06 -29.60
N PHE A 818 -51.40 15.24 -29.19
CA PHE A 818 -50.47 16.05 -29.99
C PHE A 818 -49.16 15.28 -30.28
N MET A 819 -48.59 14.66 -29.25
CA MET A 819 -47.42 13.78 -29.35
C MET A 819 -47.66 12.56 -30.25
N GLN A 820 -48.90 12.09 -30.38
CA GLN A 820 -49.29 10.98 -31.27
C GLN A 820 -49.26 11.37 -32.75
N GLN A 821 -49.52 12.64 -33.06
CA GLN A 821 -49.65 13.14 -34.42
C GLN A 821 -48.33 13.67 -35.02
N HIS A 822 -47.37 14.14 -34.20
CA HIS A 822 -46.25 14.94 -34.72
C HIS A 822 -44.81 14.38 -34.58
N THR A 823 -44.53 13.31 -33.79
CA THR A 823 -43.14 12.77 -33.66
C THR A 823 -43.10 11.29 -33.24
N PRO A 824 -42.47 10.35 -33.99
CA PRO A 824 -42.56 8.90 -33.71
C PRO A 824 -41.39 8.23 -32.95
N ALA A 825 -40.21 8.85 -32.78
CA ALA A 825 -39.00 8.14 -32.28
C ALA A 825 -38.66 8.35 -30.79
N GLU A 826 -38.58 9.60 -30.30
CA GLU A 826 -38.24 9.90 -28.87
C GLU A 826 -39.46 9.82 -27.93
N THR A 827 -40.66 9.60 -28.49
CA THR A 827 -41.95 9.85 -27.85
C THR A 827 -42.64 8.59 -27.31
N ASN A 828 -42.16 7.41 -27.70
CA ASN A 828 -42.73 6.13 -27.29
C ASN A 828 -42.48 5.81 -25.80
N HIS A 829 -41.36 6.26 -25.21
CA HIS A 829 -41.11 6.05 -23.78
C HIS A 829 -42.02 6.93 -22.91
N LYS A 830 -42.11 8.24 -23.20
CA LYS A 830 -43.06 9.16 -22.54
C LYS A 830 -44.51 8.67 -22.68
N ARG A 831 -44.89 8.13 -23.85
CA ARG A 831 -46.19 7.47 -24.06
C ARG A 831 -46.40 6.23 -23.19
N CYS A 832 -45.41 5.36 -22.96
CA CYS A 832 -45.57 4.21 -22.06
C CYS A 832 -45.82 4.63 -20.60
N PHE A 833 -45.20 5.72 -20.14
CA PHE A 833 -45.40 6.24 -18.78
C PHE A 833 -46.77 6.92 -18.60
N LEU A 834 -47.20 7.71 -19.58
CA LEU A 834 -48.46 8.44 -19.54
C LEU A 834 -49.67 7.61 -20.02
N GLY A 835 -49.45 6.61 -20.89
CA GLY A 835 -50.49 5.83 -21.59
C GLY A 835 -50.62 4.37 -21.15
N GLY A 836 -49.82 3.89 -20.20
CA GLY A 836 -50.01 2.57 -19.57
C GLY A 836 -49.82 1.36 -20.51
N ALA A 837 -48.61 1.18 -21.03
CA ALA A 837 -48.23 -0.09 -21.69
C ALA A 837 -47.23 -0.86 -20.81
N GLY A 838 -47.75 -1.74 -19.95
CA GLY A 838 -47.00 -2.64 -19.07
C GLY A 838 -47.79 -2.98 -17.80
N ASP A 839 -47.89 -4.29 -17.49
CA ASP A 839 -48.82 -4.95 -16.55
C ASP A 839 -48.87 -4.47 -15.08
N ASP A 840 -48.15 -3.41 -14.69
CA ASP A 840 -48.19 -2.83 -13.33
C ASP A 840 -48.40 -1.29 -13.29
N ARG A 841 -48.68 -0.64 -14.44
CA ARG A 841 -48.73 0.84 -14.55
C ARG A 841 -50.14 1.39 -14.81
N ILE A 842 -51.12 0.97 -14.01
CA ILE A 842 -52.56 1.28 -14.16
C ILE A 842 -52.96 2.70 -13.70
N GLY A 843 -52.05 3.50 -13.12
CA GLY A 843 -52.39 4.72 -12.36
C GLY A 843 -53.08 5.87 -13.12
N PHE A 844 -52.63 6.21 -14.33
CA PHE A 844 -53.11 7.41 -15.03
C PHE A 844 -54.56 7.25 -15.54
N LEU A 845 -54.84 6.12 -16.19
CA LEU A 845 -56.18 5.76 -16.67
C LEU A 845 -57.13 5.44 -15.50
N SER A 846 -56.65 4.85 -14.40
CA SER A 846 -57.49 4.65 -13.20
C SER A 846 -57.88 5.98 -12.56
N CYS A 847 -56.96 6.96 -12.50
CA CYS A 847 -57.25 8.28 -11.97
C CYS A 847 -58.24 9.04 -12.86
N ILE A 848 -58.11 8.92 -14.18
CA ILE A 848 -59.10 9.44 -15.15
C ILE A 848 -60.45 8.78 -14.94
N SER A 849 -60.54 7.45 -14.85
CA SER A 849 -61.82 6.74 -14.63
C SER A 849 -62.48 7.10 -13.29
N PHE A 850 -61.68 7.37 -12.25
CA PHE A 850 -62.17 7.76 -10.93
C PHE A 850 -62.63 9.23 -10.90
N LEU A 851 -61.87 10.14 -11.54
CA LEU A 851 -62.22 11.55 -11.71
C LEU A 851 -63.47 11.68 -12.60
N GLU A 852 -63.57 10.94 -13.70
CA GLU A 852 -64.77 10.88 -14.56
C GLU A 852 -66.00 10.38 -13.79
N SER A 853 -65.88 9.31 -12.99
CA SER A 853 -66.98 8.76 -12.17
C SER A 853 -67.51 9.73 -11.09
N ARG A 854 -66.69 10.69 -10.63
CA ARG A 854 -67.05 11.71 -9.63
C ARG A 854 -67.45 13.04 -10.26
N VAL A 855 -66.80 13.47 -11.34
CA VAL A 855 -67.19 14.65 -12.14
C VAL A 855 -68.57 14.40 -12.77
N ALA A 856 -68.86 13.19 -13.26
CA ALA A 856 -70.19 12.81 -13.71
C ALA A 856 -71.26 12.84 -12.60
N ARG A 857 -70.86 12.63 -11.33
CA ARG A 857 -71.77 12.75 -10.17
C ARG A 857 -71.98 14.21 -9.71
N LEU A 858 -70.97 15.07 -9.85
CA LEU A 858 -71.08 16.51 -9.55
C LEU A 858 -71.80 17.29 -10.67
N GLY A 859 -71.65 16.84 -11.93
CA GLY A 859 -72.34 17.40 -13.10
C GLY A 859 -73.85 17.18 -13.12
N ASN A 860 -74.38 16.26 -12.30
CA ASN A 860 -75.83 16.11 -12.12
C ASN A 860 -76.47 17.23 -11.27
N THR A 861 -75.71 18.25 -10.87
CA THR A 861 -76.25 19.39 -10.11
C THR A 861 -76.12 20.76 -10.78
N GLN A 862 -75.32 20.99 -11.83
CA GLN A 862 -75.40 22.26 -12.58
C GLN A 862 -74.96 22.13 -14.06
N VAL A 863 -75.99 22.16 -14.92
CA VAL A 863 -76.10 22.75 -16.28
C VAL A 863 -75.41 22.08 -17.49
N GLN A 864 -76.24 22.00 -18.54
CA GLN A 864 -76.01 21.78 -19.98
C GLN A 864 -74.75 22.40 -20.58
#